data_AF-A0A814GB57-F1
#
_entry.id   AF-A0A814GB57-F1
#
_cell.length_a   1.000
_cell.length_b   1.000
_cell.length_c   1.000
_cell.angle_alpha   90.00
_cell.angle_beta   90.00
_cell.angle_gamma   90.00
#
_symmetry.space_group_name_H-M   'P 1'
#
loop_
_entity.id
_entity.type
_entity.pdbx_description
1 polymer ?
#
loop_
_entity_poly.entity_id
_entity_poly.type
_entity_poly.pdbx_seq_one_letter_code
_entity_poly.pdbx_strand_id
1 'polypeptide(L)'
;MNDSTVGILDLPDEILLTILKNLNNYDVLYSLMGINKKLDNVACDIKFTRNVDLMMLPSSRANDWKTSVILDRVFMRILPRIHENVECLTIQGCFLQRVLLAGNYRNLRKLTLINLEFKMVSDVFNENSSFIHTFKHQISDLVVTISDPITNKPIENLLIPIDFKIFALLTNLKYLDWDIDDTYSLQESLLDVLSSNACFSSNIVHLQIRMHNFDDCLCLLDGRLSQLHTFIITLDYIYDTMNIMDRRSLNISHDSLMIINNLNTLLKLNCFSLYVRFSTYEFDSLVVPLLRRMSNLEKLTLSLHVSKRNSFIDGTYLHNYVLNQMSHLHTFIFDIVTDFVRINQEFKPSSDDIRCTFIERGHDVDCYIDYYHYNIGRCHVYSLPFNMKHIRYITHSFPGGMFMNVRILLMCDIDNNSFEHDFFARISRSFPLLSNLTIANTTPQNKNRSQQLVKPEQTSSIIEYSHLDELIFSPVSTHIDYVEEFLCNLNTRLPCLSKFHVKYEHLVTVTENFTRNTTRMNCAKLKYVNFYRELGICYICEGGFTLNYTVTSDTVPSFSKCQLVNGGICWITVIWNQNNHTSSFLVDSINTLSVNYTSEHIIMASADMTVVHQHEFLQVNHSFGYVCLSNKCNNEMSLKQILHSLVIEDKFAHELTPLLEIISPFDTHSAACYDFNNYTVGCASTDLDTCQRCQISVDREPPPSQQICATCPYYSEDPNSISRQIMFLLDSRTQSQNIAKINCQLKACNSIDNINRVYKTSKITFDFGEFFKNFWYNNL
;
A
#
# COMPACT_ATOMS: atom_id res chain seq x y z
N MET A 1 55.91 -14.14 42.26
CA MET A 1 55.45 -13.08 41.34
C MET A 1 54.21 -12.48 41.97
N ASN A 2 54.25 -11.21 42.35
CA ASN A 2 53.06 -10.51 42.83
C ASN A 2 52.23 -10.14 41.59
N ASP A 3 51.06 -10.74 41.44
CA ASP A 3 50.08 -10.33 40.43
C ASP A 3 49.60 -8.92 40.77
N SER A 4 50.29 -7.92 40.21
CA SER A 4 49.81 -6.54 40.24
C SER A 4 48.61 -6.44 39.30
N THR A 5 47.40 -6.55 39.86
CA THR A 5 46.16 -6.25 39.14
C THR A 5 46.16 -4.75 38.80
N VAL A 6 46.34 -4.41 37.54
CA VAL A 6 46.18 -3.03 37.05
C VAL A 6 44.68 -2.71 37.06
N GLY A 7 44.28 -1.73 37.86
CA GLY A 7 42.89 -1.27 37.90
C GLY A 7 42.54 -0.47 36.65
N ILE A 8 41.26 -0.43 36.28
CA ILE A 8 40.80 0.36 35.13
C ILE A 8 41.13 1.86 35.27
N LEU A 9 41.17 2.37 36.50
CA LEU A 9 41.53 3.76 36.79
C LEU A 9 43.03 4.04 36.63
N ASP A 10 43.86 3.02 36.56
CA ASP A 10 45.32 3.16 36.34
C ASP A 10 45.66 3.27 34.85
N LEU A 11 44.70 2.96 33.95
CA LEU A 11 44.90 3.08 32.51
C LEU A 11 44.95 4.55 32.06
N PRO A 12 45.79 4.91 31.08
CA PRO A 12 45.76 6.22 30.42
C PRO A 12 44.40 6.52 29.77
N ASP A 13 44.05 7.81 29.70
CA ASP A 13 42.77 8.25 29.16
C ASP A 13 42.57 7.83 27.70
N GLU A 14 43.64 7.76 26.90
CA GLU A 14 43.60 7.30 25.51
C GLU A 14 43.20 5.83 25.38
N ILE A 15 43.67 5.00 26.30
CA ILE A 15 43.30 3.57 26.34
C ILE A 15 41.83 3.45 26.76
N LEU A 16 41.42 4.19 27.79
CA LEU A 16 40.03 4.21 28.23
C LEU A 16 39.10 4.68 27.11
N LEU A 17 39.41 5.77 26.40
CA LEU A 17 38.62 6.23 25.25
C LEU A 17 38.50 5.16 24.17
N THR A 18 39.58 4.44 23.88
CA THR A 18 39.57 3.37 22.87
C THR A 18 38.67 2.22 23.30
N ILE A 19 38.69 1.85 24.59
CA ILE A 19 37.80 0.82 25.15
C ILE A 19 36.34 1.30 25.06
N LEU A 20 36.04 2.50 25.55
CA LEU A 20 34.67 3.01 25.64
C LEU A 20 34.02 3.20 24.26
N LYS A 21 34.80 3.58 23.24
CA LYS A 21 34.30 3.72 21.85
C LYS A 21 33.77 2.43 21.24
N ASN A 22 34.21 1.27 21.73
CA ASN A 22 33.72 -0.03 21.27
C ASN A 22 32.48 -0.51 22.06
N LEU A 23 32.02 0.27 23.04
CA LEU A 23 30.83 -0.01 23.82
C LEU A 23 29.65 0.85 23.35
N ASN A 24 28.44 0.43 23.71
CA ASN A 24 27.26 1.24 23.49
C ASN A 24 27.39 2.58 24.24
N ASN A 25 27.21 3.68 23.51
CA ASN A 25 27.42 5.03 24.04
C ASN A 25 26.51 5.34 25.23
N TYR A 26 25.24 4.96 25.13
CA TYR A 26 24.28 5.16 26.19
C TYR A 26 24.67 4.37 27.46
N ASP A 27 25.05 3.09 27.34
CA ASP A 27 25.42 2.27 28.49
C ASP A 27 26.63 2.87 29.23
N VAL A 28 27.62 3.36 28.49
CA VAL A 28 28.81 4.03 29.06
C VAL A 28 28.42 5.33 29.77
N LEU A 29 27.67 6.20 29.09
CA LEU A 29 27.28 7.49 29.64
C LEU A 29 26.44 7.33 30.91
N TYR A 30 25.45 6.45 30.89
CA TYR A 30 24.60 6.17 32.04
C TYR A 30 25.36 5.52 33.20
N SER A 31 26.21 4.54 32.88
CA SER A 31 26.91 3.75 33.89
C SER A 31 28.06 4.52 34.53
N LEU A 32 28.87 5.24 33.76
CA LEU A 32 30.13 5.81 34.29
C LEU A 32 29.99 7.23 34.82
N MET A 33 29.09 8.05 34.28
CA MET A 33 29.01 9.46 34.67
C MET A 33 28.48 9.63 36.10
N GLY A 34 29.23 10.31 36.94
CA GLY A 34 28.97 10.52 38.36
C GLY A 34 29.59 9.47 39.27
N ILE A 35 30.29 8.45 38.74
CA ILE A 35 30.97 7.43 39.55
C ILE A 35 32.37 7.89 39.98
N ASN A 36 33.16 8.42 39.05
CA ASN A 36 34.55 8.81 39.31
C ASN A 36 34.96 9.97 38.41
N LYS A 37 35.68 10.96 38.97
CA LYS A 37 36.09 12.17 38.24
C LYS A 37 36.90 11.88 36.97
N LYS A 38 37.80 10.89 36.99
CA LYS A 38 38.59 10.50 35.82
C LYS A 38 37.69 9.91 34.73
N LEU A 39 36.81 8.98 35.11
CA LEU A 39 35.85 8.38 34.17
C LEU A 39 34.85 9.41 33.63
N ASP A 40 34.44 10.39 34.43
CA ASP A 40 33.61 11.52 33.99
C ASP A 40 34.31 12.33 32.91
N ASN A 41 35.59 12.67 33.11
CA ASN A 41 36.37 13.42 32.13
C ASN A 41 36.50 12.66 30.82
N VAL A 42 36.78 11.36 30.88
CA VAL A 42 36.88 10.49 29.70
C VAL A 42 35.52 10.34 29.01
N ALA A 43 34.44 10.15 29.76
CA ALA A 43 33.07 10.01 29.23
C ALA A 43 32.51 11.33 28.67
N CYS A 44 33.03 12.49 29.09
CA CYS A 44 32.69 13.81 28.53
C CYS A 44 33.65 14.25 27.42
N ASP A 45 34.67 13.46 27.09
CA ASP A 45 35.65 13.80 26.06
C ASP A 45 34.97 13.93 24.70
N ILE A 46 35.31 14.99 23.97
CA ILE A 46 34.72 15.29 22.66
C ILE A 46 34.87 14.13 21.68
N LYS A 47 35.96 13.35 21.71
CA LYS A 47 36.16 12.22 20.80
C LYS A 47 35.17 11.10 21.06
N PHE A 48 34.66 10.99 22.29
CA PHE A 48 33.64 10.01 22.67
C PHE A 48 32.23 10.56 22.43
N THR A 49 31.94 11.77 22.94
CA THR A 49 30.59 12.36 22.89
C THR A 49 30.22 13.00 21.54
N ARG A 50 31.11 12.99 20.55
CA ARG A 50 30.83 13.51 19.21
C ARG A 50 29.67 12.80 18.53
N ASN A 51 29.55 11.49 18.75
CA ASN A 51 28.53 10.64 18.15
C ASN A 51 27.74 9.96 19.27
N VAL A 52 26.54 10.46 19.58
CA VAL A 52 25.71 9.92 20.65
C VAL A 52 24.57 9.12 20.05
N ASP A 53 24.49 7.84 20.43
CA ASP A 53 23.40 6.95 20.06
C ASP A 53 22.50 6.68 21.26
N LEU A 54 21.23 7.09 21.16
CA LEU A 54 20.19 6.93 22.17
C LEU A 54 19.11 5.93 21.74
N MET A 55 19.41 5.00 20.82
CA MET A 55 18.57 3.82 20.59
C MET A 55 18.49 3.01 21.89
N MET A 56 17.42 3.22 22.67
CA MET A 56 17.22 2.50 23.93
C MET A 56 16.43 1.21 23.73
N LEU A 57 16.49 0.36 24.74
CA LEU A 57 15.71 -0.89 24.90
C LEU A 57 14.32 -0.84 24.24
N PRO A 58 13.84 -1.96 23.66
CA PRO A 58 12.63 -2.01 22.84
C PRO A 58 11.44 -1.29 23.46
N SER A 59 10.78 -0.45 22.65
CA SER A 59 9.68 0.48 23.00
C SER A 59 8.66 -0.05 24.01
N SER A 60 8.41 -1.36 23.99
CA SER A 60 7.63 -2.12 24.99
C SER A 60 7.95 -1.84 26.47
N ARG A 61 9.14 -1.34 26.82
CA ARG A 61 9.57 -1.04 28.20
C ARG A 61 9.67 0.44 28.55
N ALA A 62 9.29 1.34 27.64
CA ALA A 62 9.40 2.79 27.86
C ALA A 62 8.52 3.29 29.02
N ASN A 63 7.43 2.57 29.33
CA ASN A 63 6.51 2.91 30.42
C ASN A 63 6.86 2.26 31.78
N ASP A 64 7.93 1.47 31.85
CA ASP A 64 8.40 0.95 33.14
C ASP A 64 9.04 2.09 33.96
N TRP A 65 8.62 2.23 35.22
CA TRP A 65 9.15 3.24 36.15
C TRP A 65 10.67 3.12 36.33
N LYS A 66 11.27 1.93 36.18
CA LYS A 66 12.73 1.79 36.18
C LYS A 66 13.36 2.47 34.97
N THR A 67 12.74 2.31 33.80
CA THR A 67 13.16 2.97 32.57
C THR A 67 13.04 4.48 32.70
N SER A 68 11.97 5.00 33.33
CA SER A 68 11.81 6.45 33.50
C SER A 68 12.92 7.08 34.34
N VAL A 69 13.33 6.45 35.45
CA VAL A 69 14.44 6.96 36.28
C VAL A 69 15.76 7.02 35.49
N ILE A 70 16.01 6.00 34.68
CA ILE A 70 17.21 5.93 33.84
C ILE A 70 17.18 7.07 32.81
N LEU A 71 16.07 7.21 32.10
CA LEU A 71 15.86 8.26 31.10
C LEU A 71 15.99 9.66 31.70
N ASP A 72 15.42 9.89 32.89
CA ASP A 72 15.52 11.19 33.57
C ASP A 72 16.96 11.52 33.94
N ARG A 73 17.77 10.55 34.35
CA ARG A 73 19.21 10.77 34.59
C ARG A 73 19.93 11.16 33.30
N VAL A 74 19.65 10.48 32.19
CA VAL A 74 20.27 10.76 30.89
C VAL A 74 19.89 12.15 30.41
N PHE A 75 18.60 12.45 30.33
CA PHE A 75 18.09 13.67 29.74
C PHE A 75 18.29 14.89 30.64
N MET A 76 18.17 14.75 31.97
CA MET A 76 18.24 15.91 32.88
C MET A 76 19.63 16.15 33.46
N ARG A 77 20.55 15.19 33.40
CA ARG A 77 21.90 15.34 34.01
C ARG A 77 23.05 15.10 33.05
N ILE A 78 22.93 14.14 32.14
CA ILE A 78 24.05 13.75 31.27
C ILE A 78 24.07 14.61 30.00
N LEU A 79 22.99 14.62 29.21
CA LEU A 79 22.92 15.40 27.97
C LEU A 79 23.23 16.89 28.17
N PRO A 80 22.73 17.58 29.22
CA PRO A 80 23.10 18.97 29.50
C PRO A 80 24.61 19.20 29.70
N ARG A 81 25.40 18.16 30.03
CA ARG A 81 26.86 18.28 30.21
C ARG A 81 27.65 18.07 28.92
N ILE A 82 27.06 17.40 27.92
CA ILE A 82 27.77 16.98 26.71
C ILE A 82 27.20 17.58 25.42
N HIS A 83 26.04 18.26 25.46
CA HIS A 83 25.32 18.71 24.26
C HIS A 83 26.14 19.59 23.32
N GLU A 84 27.12 20.36 23.82
CA GLU A 84 27.99 21.18 23.00
C GLU A 84 28.98 20.36 22.17
N ASN A 85 29.31 19.13 22.60
CA ASN A 85 30.23 18.24 21.90
C ASN A 85 29.55 17.37 20.83
N VAL A 86 28.22 17.27 20.85
CA VAL A 86 27.47 16.34 19.98
C VAL A 86 27.38 16.89 18.56
N GLU A 87 27.93 16.15 17.60
CA GLU A 87 27.84 16.46 16.17
C GLU A 87 26.89 15.49 15.42
N CYS A 88 26.81 14.24 15.88
CA CYS A 88 25.89 13.22 15.37
C CYS A 88 25.02 12.69 16.50
N LEU A 89 23.72 12.65 16.28
CA LEU A 89 22.75 12.20 17.28
C LEU A 89 21.74 11.22 16.68
N THR A 90 21.60 10.06 17.29
CA THR A 90 20.59 9.06 16.94
C THR A 90 19.53 8.99 18.04
N ILE A 91 18.25 9.14 17.67
CA ILE A 91 17.12 9.25 18.61
C ILE A 91 15.97 8.36 18.16
N GLN A 92 15.38 7.62 19.09
CA GLN A 92 14.09 6.95 18.87
C GLN A 92 12.92 7.92 19.05
N GLY A 93 11.90 7.83 18.18
CA GLY A 93 10.78 8.79 18.12
C GLY A 93 10.13 9.12 19.46
N CYS A 94 9.94 8.11 20.32
CA CYS A 94 9.36 8.27 21.66
C CYS A 94 10.17 9.17 22.62
N PHE A 95 11.45 9.42 22.36
CA PHE A 95 12.32 10.28 23.19
C PHE A 95 12.62 11.64 22.57
N LEU A 96 12.15 11.90 21.35
CA LEU A 96 12.53 13.07 20.57
C LEU A 96 12.38 14.38 21.34
N GLN A 97 11.18 14.65 21.89
CA GLN A 97 10.93 15.89 22.62
C GLN A 97 11.84 16.06 23.85
N ARG A 98 12.10 14.98 24.60
CA ARG A 98 12.94 15.04 25.81
C ARG A 98 14.40 15.32 25.47
N VAL A 99 14.93 14.66 24.44
CA VAL A 99 16.31 14.86 23.99
C VAL A 99 16.50 16.29 23.50
N LEU A 100 15.58 16.80 22.67
CA LEU A 100 15.69 18.16 22.14
C LEU A 100 15.60 19.25 23.23
N LEU A 101 14.87 19.00 24.31
CA LEU A 101 14.78 19.92 25.46
C LEU A 101 15.99 19.82 26.41
N ALA A 102 16.79 18.75 26.33
CA ALA A 102 17.89 18.49 27.26
C ALA A 102 19.12 19.38 27.03
N GLY A 103 19.25 20.05 25.88
CA GLY A 103 20.42 20.87 25.60
C GLY A 103 20.31 21.69 24.32
N ASN A 104 21.25 22.62 24.15
CA ASN A 104 21.39 23.42 22.93
C ASN A 104 22.49 22.84 22.04
N TYR A 105 22.13 21.96 21.12
CA TYR A 105 23.07 21.20 20.29
C TYR A 105 23.67 22.03 19.14
N ARG A 106 24.44 23.08 19.46
CA ARG A 106 24.97 24.05 18.49
C ARG A 106 25.86 23.45 17.40
N ASN A 107 26.47 22.30 17.66
CA ASN A 107 27.38 21.62 16.74
C ASN A 107 26.73 20.45 15.99
N LEU A 108 25.42 20.22 16.17
CA LEU A 108 24.72 19.10 15.56
C LEU A 108 24.65 19.27 14.04
N ARG A 109 25.23 18.32 13.31
CA ARG A 109 25.26 18.31 11.84
C ARG A 109 24.54 17.10 11.25
N LYS A 110 24.51 15.99 12.00
CA LYS A 110 23.85 14.75 11.61
C LYS A 110 22.79 14.37 12.63
N LEU A 111 21.58 14.11 12.15
CA LEU A 111 20.48 13.64 12.97
C LEU A 111 19.87 12.37 12.37
N THR A 112 19.77 11.33 13.18
CA THR A 112 19.08 10.08 12.81
C THR A 112 17.88 9.89 13.73
N LEU A 113 16.69 9.90 13.16
CA LEU A 113 15.42 9.69 13.85
C LEU A 113 14.85 8.33 13.42
N ILE A 114 14.63 7.43 14.38
CA ILE A 114 14.10 6.09 14.08
C ILE A 114 12.77 5.86 14.76
N ASN A 115 11.96 4.98 14.18
CA ASN A 115 10.67 4.57 14.70
C ASN A 115 9.78 5.77 15.06
N LEU A 116 9.66 6.71 14.14
CA LEU A 116 8.73 7.82 14.24
C LEU A 116 7.33 7.38 13.81
N GLU A 117 6.31 7.91 14.49
CA GLU A 117 4.92 7.86 14.03
C GLU A 117 4.65 9.04 13.08
N PHE A 118 3.74 8.89 12.11
CA PHE A 118 3.49 9.93 11.11
C PHE A 118 3.12 11.28 11.70
N LYS A 119 2.33 11.27 12.77
CA LYS A 119 1.95 12.48 13.49
C LYS A 119 3.16 13.21 14.06
N MET A 120 4.10 12.48 14.67
CA MET A 120 5.34 13.06 15.20
C MET A 120 6.15 13.72 14.10
N VAL A 121 6.25 13.08 12.93
CA VAL A 121 6.97 13.64 11.79
C VAL A 121 6.34 14.97 11.34
N SER A 122 5.01 15.01 11.20
CA SER A 122 4.28 16.22 10.82
C SER A 122 4.49 17.36 11.83
N ASP A 123 4.48 17.04 13.14
CA ASP A 123 4.71 18.01 14.22
C ASP A 123 6.17 18.52 14.24
N VAL A 124 7.14 17.64 13.99
CA VAL A 124 8.57 17.96 14.00
C VAL A 124 8.96 18.82 12.81
N PHE A 125 8.49 18.47 11.62
CA PHE A 125 8.80 19.18 10.37
C PHE A 125 7.75 20.22 9.99
N ASN A 126 7.08 20.81 10.98
CA ASN A 126 6.22 21.98 10.79
C ASN A 126 7.05 23.27 10.82
N GLU A 127 6.72 24.26 9.99
CA GLU A 127 7.41 25.57 9.98
C GLU A 127 7.36 26.27 11.36
N ASN A 128 6.28 26.06 12.09
CA ASN A 128 6.07 26.62 13.43
C ASN A 128 6.73 25.77 14.53
N SER A 129 7.40 24.67 14.19
CA SER A 129 8.03 23.79 15.16
C SER A 129 9.28 24.46 15.75
N SER A 130 9.40 24.43 17.07
CA SER A 130 10.61 24.85 17.77
C SER A 130 11.84 24.06 17.31
N PHE A 131 11.64 22.81 16.85
CA PHE A 131 12.71 22.00 16.28
C PHE A 131 13.29 22.65 15.02
N ILE A 132 12.44 22.98 14.04
CA ILE A 132 12.88 23.58 12.78
C ILE A 132 13.58 24.91 13.02
N HIS A 133 13.03 25.77 13.88
CA HIS A 133 13.68 27.03 14.23
C HIS A 133 15.10 26.84 14.79
N THR A 134 15.34 25.75 15.50
CA THR A 134 16.64 25.45 16.11
C THR A 134 17.63 24.89 15.09
N PHE A 135 17.18 23.96 14.24
CA PHE A 135 18.07 23.09 13.47
C PHE A 135 18.13 23.37 11.97
N LYS A 136 17.24 24.23 11.43
CA LYS A 136 17.11 24.47 9.98
C LYS A 136 18.41 24.82 9.24
N HIS A 137 19.34 25.48 9.91
CA HIS A 137 20.62 25.89 9.33
C HIS A 137 21.80 25.05 9.84
N GLN A 138 21.59 24.04 10.68
CA GLN A 138 22.66 23.24 11.29
C GLN A 138 22.79 21.86 10.63
N ILE A 139 21.64 21.23 10.34
CA ILE A 139 21.59 19.85 9.84
C ILE A 139 22.01 19.80 8.38
N SER A 140 23.02 18.96 8.11
CA SER A 140 23.48 18.63 6.76
C SER A 140 23.22 17.17 6.39
N ASP A 141 22.99 16.30 7.37
CA ASP A 141 22.70 14.88 7.20
C ASP A 141 21.49 14.51 8.07
N LEU A 142 20.43 14.04 7.42
CA LEU A 142 19.20 13.62 8.08
C LEU A 142 18.85 12.20 7.64
N VAL A 143 18.64 11.33 8.62
CA VAL A 143 18.08 9.99 8.43
C VAL A 143 16.78 9.91 9.20
N VAL A 144 15.69 9.51 8.56
CA VAL A 144 14.37 9.35 9.18
C VAL A 144 13.82 7.99 8.81
N THR A 145 13.48 7.20 9.82
CA THR A 145 12.76 5.93 9.68
C THR A 145 11.40 6.03 10.35
N ILE A 146 10.34 5.84 9.57
CA ILE A 146 8.97 5.85 10.04
C ILE A 146 8.50 4.40 10.22
N SER A 147 8.06 4.07 11.44
CA SER A 147 7.41 2.80 11.74
C SER A 147 6.22 3.07 12.65
N ASP A 148 5.08 3.34 12.02
CA ASP A 148 3.82 3.48 12.73
C ASP A 148 3.25 2.05 12.94
N PRO A 149 2.87 1.63 14.16
CA PRO A 149 2.17 0.37 14.33
C PRO A 149 0.81 0.47 13.64
N ILE A 150 0.57 -0.38 12.62
CA ILE A 150 -0.64 -0.43 11.77
C ILE A 150 -1.88 0.03 12.53
N THR A 151 -2.18 1.32 12.45
CA THR A 151 -3.51 1.81 12.79
C THR A 151 -4.26 1.77 11.47
N ASN A 152 -5.42 1.10 11.44
CA ASN A 152 -6.29 0.98 10.26
C ASN A 152 -6.87 2.34 9.78
N LYS A 153 -6.19 3.46 10.05
CA LYS A 153 -6.60 4.78 9.59
C LYS A 153 -5.91 5.05 8.25
N PRO A 154 -6.64 5.60 7.27
CA PRO A 154 -6.02 6.06 6.04
C PRO A 154 -4.99 7.15 6.37
N ILE A 155 -3.71 6.84 6.11
CA ILE A 155 -2.55 7.74 6.29
C ILE A 155 -2.41 8.68 5.08
N GLU A 156 -3.38 8.61 4.16
CA GLU A 156 -3.43 9.23 2.84
C GLU A 156 -3.07 10.73 2.88
N ASN A 157 -3.58 11.51 3.84
CA ASN A 157 -3.41 12.97 3.85
C ASN A 157 -2.14 13.52 4.54
N LEU A 158 -1.28 12.69 5.14
CA LEU A 158 -0.20 13.19 6.01
C LEU A 158 1.21 13.12 5.42
N LEU A 159 1.46 12.25 4.45
CA LEU A 159 2.82 11.89 4.00
C LEU A 159 3.41 12.84 2.97
N ILE A 160 2.66 13.12 1.91
CA ILE A 160 3.13 13.93 0.77
C ILE A 160 3.53 15.36 1.15
N PRO A 161 2.89 16.03 2.12
CA PRO A 161 3.33 17.35 2.56
C PRO A 161 4.68 17.37 3.29
N ILE A 162 5.20 16.23 3.76
CA ILE A 162 6.33 16.19 4.70
C ILE A 162 7.68 16.22 3.99
N ASP A 163 7.86 15.45 2.92
CA ASP A 163 9.13 15.41 2.17
C ASP A 163 9.51 16.80 1.64
N PHE A 164 8.50 17.53 1.13
CA PHE A 164 8.68 18.91 0.69
C PHE A 164 8.98 19.88 1.82
N LYS A 165 8.32 19.73 2.98
CA LYS A 165 8.65 20.55 4.15
C LYS A 165 10.11 20.34 4.54
N ILE A 166 10.64 19.12 4.46
CA ILE A 166 12.05 18.86 4.77
C ILE A 166 12.98 19.58 3.79
N PHE A 167 12.72 19.46 2.48
CA PHE A 167 13.52 20.15 1.46
C PHE A 167 13.46 21.67 1.59
N ALA A 168 12.30 22.23 1.93
CA ALA A 168 12.10 23.66 2.08
C ALA A 168 12.69 24.20 3.39
N LEU A 169 12.58 23.45 4.49
CA LEU A 169 12.92 23.94 5.82
C LEU A 169 14.40 23.75 6.17
N LEU A 170 15.07 22.70 5.68
CA LEU A 170 16.46 22.41 6.01
C LEU A 170 17.41 22.93 4.92
N THR A 171 17.81 24.20 5.03
CA THR A 171 18.55 24.91 3.96
C THR A 171 19.97 24.36 3.70
N ASN A 172 20.56 23.69 4.70
CA ASN A 172 21.92 23.14 4.62
C ASN A 172 21.96 21.63 4.38
N LEU A 173 20.80 21.00 4.13
CA LEU A 173 20.69 19.57 3.91
C LEU A 173 21.45 19.14 2.66
N LYS A 174 22.33 18.16 2.82
CA LYS A 174 23.14 17.55 1.75
C LYS A 174 22.83 16.07 1.57
N TYR A 175 22.54 15.38 2.67
CA TYR A 175 22.23 13.95 2.73
C TYR A 175 20.87 13.76 3.38
N LEU A 176 19.95 13.13 2.65
CA LEU A 176 18.66 12.70 3.18
C LEU A 176 18.49 11.21 2.94
N ASP A 177 18.22 10.47 4.01
CA ASP A 177 17.71 9.10 3.96
C ASP A 177 16.33 9.06 4.60
N TRP A 178 15.33 8.80 3.77
CA TRP A 178 13.92 8.77 4.13
C TRP A 178 13.36 7.38 3.90
N ASP A 179 13.20 6.64 5.01
CA ASP A 179 12.74 5.26 5.01
C ASP A 179 11.38 5.14 5.70
N ILE A 180 10.45 4.47 5.03
CA ILE A 180 9.09 4.21 5.53
C ILE A 180 8.91 2.71 5.56
N ASP A 181 8.47 2.20 6.71
CA ASP A 181 8.21 0.78 6.93
C ASP A 181 7.51 0.13 5.73
N ASP A 182 8.07 -1.00 5.31
CA ASP A 182 7.65 -1.73 4.13
C ASP A 182 6.19 -2.22 4.19
N THR A 183 5.55 -2.21 5.36
CA THR A 183 4.13 -2.57 5.50
C THR A 183 3.17 -1.54 4.93
N TYR A 184 3.59 -0.28 4.76
CA TYR A 184 2.74 0.77 4.19
C TYR A 184 2.71 0.71 2.67
N SER A 185 1.61 1.12 2.04
CA SER A 185 1.60 1.49 0.61
C SER A 185 1.29 2.97 0.56
N LEU A 186 2.10 3.74 -0.16
CA LEU A 186 1.74 5.10 -0.54
C LEU A 186 0.59 4.97 -1.55
N GLN A 187 -0.41 5.84 -1.48
CA GLN A 187 -1.60 5.78 -2.35
C GLN A 187 -1.83 7.06 -3.17
N GLU A 188 -1.13 8.15 -2.85
CA GLU A 188 -1.27 9.43 -3.55
C GLU A 188 0.07 9.80 -4.21
N SER A 189 0.00 10.54 -5.33
CA SER A 189 1.15 11.04 -6.06
C SER A 189 1.63 12.37 -5.50
N LEU A 190 2.94 12.61 -5.45
CA LEU A 190 3.51 13.92 -5.14
C LEU A 190 3.03 15.01 -6.11
N LEU A 191 2.66 14.67 -7.35
CA LEU A 191 2.13 15.58 -8.35
C LEU A 191 0.78 16.21 -7.99
N ASP A 192 -0.09 15.50 -7.27
CA ASP A 192 -1.45 15.97 -6.97
C ASP A 192 -1.46 17.15 -5.98
N VAL A 193 -0.37 17.32 -5.23
CA VAL A 193 -0.23 18.35 -4.18
C VAL A 193 0.61 19.55 -4.63
N LEU A 194 1.36 19.42 -5.73
CA LEU A 194 2.30 20.45 -6.16
C LEU A 194 1.69 21.49 -7.11
N SER A 195 1.85 22.76 -6.77
CA SER A 195 1.84 23.82 -7.79
C SER A 195 3.15 23.79 -8.59
N SER A 196 3.08 23.97 -9.91
CA SER A 196 4.24 24.01 -10.83
C SER A 196 5.33 25.02 -10.48
N ASN A 197 5.11 25.87 -9.47
CA ASN A 197 5.95 27.01 -9.10
C ASN A 197 6.74 26.80 -7.80
N ALA A 198 6.68 25.62 -7.18
CA ALA A 198 7.50 25.32 -6.01
C ALA A 198 8.98 25.19 -6.42
N CYS A 199 9.70 26.31 -6.38
CA CYS A 199 11.14 26.38 -6.66
C CYS A 199 11.93 25.75 -5.51
N PHE A 200 12.70 24.69 -5.82
CA PHE A 200 13.67 24.12 -4.90
C PHE A 200 15.08 24.49 -5.34
N SER A 201 15.86 25.07 -4.44
CA SER A 201 17.31 25.12 -4.54
C SER A 201 17.85 24.29 -3.37
N SER A 202 17.94 22.98 -3.57
CA SER A 202 18.51 22.10 -2.55
C SER A 202 19.99 21.84 -2.86
N ASN A 203 20.82 21.85 -1.81
CA ASN A 203 22.22 21.44 -1.87
C ASN A 203 22.36 19.91 -1.71
N ILE A 204 21.30 19.16 -2.00
CA ILE A 204 21.24 17.73 -1.79
C ILE A 204 22.12 17.05 -2.83
N VAL A 205 23.09 16.29 -2.33
CA VAL A 205 24.02 15.48 -3.13
C VAL A 205 23.68 14.00 -3.04
N HIS A 206 22.98 13.60 -1.97
CA HIS A 206 22.54 12.23 -1.73
C HIS A 206 21.09 12.21 -1.25
N LEU A 207 20.25 11.46 -1.96
CA LEU A 207 18.85 11.26 -1.62
C LEU A 207 18.51 9.77 -1.66
N GLN A 208 18.04 9.25 -0.53
CA GLN A 208 17.34 7.98 -0.43
C GLN A 208 15.90 8.23 -0.02
N ILE A 209 14.94 7.76 -0.81
CA ILE A 209 13.51 8.04 -0.59
C ILE A 209 12.62 6.91 -1.12
N ARG A 210 11.43 6.79 -0.54
CA ARG A 210 10.37 5.91 -1.02
C ARG A 210 9.20 6.72 -1.60
N MET A 211 8.68 6.31 -2.75
CA MET A 211 7.60 7.03 -3.47
C MET A 211 6.51 6.08 -3.97
N HIS A 212 5.33 6.65 -4.23
CA HIS A 212 4.17 5.89 -4.71
C HIS A 212 4.37 5.41 -6.14
N ASN A 213 4.67 6.32 -7.07
CA ASN A 213 4.72 6.04 -8.50
C ASN A 213 6.00 6.55 -9.18
N PHE A 214 6.15 6.22 -10.47
CA PHE A 214 7.32 6.61 -11.26
C PHE A 214 7.32 8.09 -11.68
N ASP A 215 6.15 8.71 -11.83
CA ASP A 215 6.08 10.11 -12.25
C ASP A 215 6.62 11.05 -11.18
N ASP A 216 6.42 10.71 -9.91
CA ASP A 216 7.03 11.38 -8.76
C ASP A 216 8.58 11.35 -8.82
N CYS A 217 9.14 10.21 -9.24
CA CYS A 217 10.58 10.07 -9.45
C CYS A 217 11.08 11.00 -10.55
N LEU A 218 10.38 11.04 -11.69
CA LEU A 218 10.73 11.92 -12.81
C LEU A 218 10.67 13.40 -12.40
N CYS A 219 9.70 13.76 -11.56
CA CYS A 219 9.57 15.10 -11.01
C CYS A 219 10.79 15.53 -10.21
N LEU A 220 11.38 14.66 -9.38
CA LEU A 220 12.60 15.02 -8.65
C LEU A 220 13.83 15.19 -9.55
N LEU A 221 13.82 14.57 -10.73
CA LEU A 221 14.92 14.59 -11.69
C LEU A 221 14.81 15.72 -12.72
N ASP A 222 13.76 16.53 -12.69
CA ASP A 222 13.42 17.57 -13.68
C ASP A 222 14.40 18.77 -13.76
N GLY A 223 15.35 18.86 -12.85
CA GLY A 223 16.32 19.97 -12.78
C GLY A 223 16.40 20.58 -11.39
N ARG A 224 15.37 20.37 -10.55
CA ARG A 224 15.28 20.98 -9.22
C ARG A 224 16.36 20.48 -8.24
N LEU A 225 16.84 19.25 -8.40
CA LEU A 225 17.93 18.66 -7.61
C LEU A 225 19.29 18.70 -8.35
N SER A 226 19.71 19.88 -8.80
CA SER A 226 20.86 20.04 -9.72
C SER A 226 22.25 19.63 -9.18
N GLN A 227 22.39 19.37 -7.87
CA GLN A 227 23.62 18.90 -7.21
C GLN A 227 23.58 17.39 -6.88
N LEU A 228 22.51 16.69 -7.23
CA LEU A 228 22.31 15.29 -6.87
C LEU A 228 23.33 14.39 -7.58
N HIS A 229 24.09 13.62 -6.81
CA HIS A 229 25.09 12.66 -7.30
C HIS A 229 24.71 11.21 -6.99
N THR A 230 24.00 10.99 -5.88
CA THR A 230 23.49 9.68 -5.48
C THR A 230 21.98 9.75 -5.30
N PHE A 231 21.25 8.91 -6.04
CA PHE A 231 19.82 8.80 -5.91
C PHE A 231 19.41 7.33 -5.73
N ILE A 232 18.82 7.04 -4.58
CA ILE A 232 18.33 5.71 -4.20
C ILE A 232 16.83 5.84 -4.03
N ILE A 233 16.07 5.15 -4.86
CA ILE A 233 14.61 5.24 -4.84
C ILE A 233 13.98 3.87 -4.69
N THR A 234 13.02 3.79 -3.77
CA THR A 234 12.10 2.67 -3.66
C THR A 234 10.73 3.11 -4.15
N LEU A 235 10.20 2.46 -5.17
CA LEU A 235 8.87 2.70 -5.71
C LEU A 235 7.92 1.59 -5.26
N ASP A 236 6.71 1.96 -4.87
CA ASP A 236 5.64 0.97 -4.76
C ASP A 236 5.30 0.45 -6.16
N TYR A 237 4.96 1.36 -7.08
CA TYR A 237 4.59 1.05 -8.45
C TYR A 237 5.41 1.86 -9.46
N ILE A 238 5.68 1.30 -10.65
CA ILE A 238 6.08 2.14 -11.78
C ILE A 238 4.84 2.75 -12.46
N TYR A 239 3.73 2.03 -12.44
CA TYR A 239 2.43 2.53 -12.87
C TYR A 239 1.34 1.76 -12.10
N ASP A 240 0.36 2.47 -11.54
CA ASP A 240 -0.74 1.80 -10.83
C ASP A 240 -1.68 1.15 -11.83
N THR A 241 -1.53 -0.16 -11.97
CA THR A 241 -2.36 -0.97 -12.87
C THR A 241 -3.65 -1.44 -12.19
N MET A 242 -3.81 -1.25 -10.87
CA MET A 242 -5.05 -1.58 -10.16
C MET A 242 -6.16 -0.55 -10.42
N ASN A 243 -5.81 0.66 -10.88
CA ASN A 243 -6.75 1.70 -11.34
C ASN A 243 -7.03 1.69 -12.86
N ILE A 244 -6.76 0.58 -13.57
CA ILE A 244 -6.92 0.43 -15.05
C ILE A 244 -8.36 0.62 -15.59
N MET A 245 -9.35 0.91 -14.75
CA MET A 245 -10.67 1.32 -15.26
C MET A 245 -10.67 2.71 -15.91
N ASP A 246 -9.61 3.53 -15.76
CA ASP A 246 -9.56 4.87 -16.35
C ASP A 246 -8.61 4.94 -17.58
N ARG A 247 -9.15 5.27 -18.75
CA ARG A 247 -8.45 5.36 -20.06
C ARG A 247 -7.37 6.46 -20.15
N ARG A 248 -7.06 7.15 -19.04
CA ARG A 248 -6.04 8.22 -18.97
C ARG A 248 -4.60 7.72 -19.21
N SER A 249 -4.36 6.41 -19.12
CA SER A 249 -3.01 5.83 -19.12
C SER A 249 -2.21 5.93 -20.42
N LEU A 250 -2.88 5.97 -21.58
CA LEU A 250 -2.18 6.12 -22.86
C LEU A 250 -1.59 7.53 -23.05
N ASN A 251 -2.25 8.57 -22.53
CA ASN A 251 -1.75 9.95 -22.64
C ASN A 251 -0.61 10.23 -21.65
N ILE A 252 -0.68 9.66 -20.43
CA ILE A 252 0.34 9.87 -19.39
C ILE A 252 1.70 9.26 -19.79
N SER A 253 1.72 8.07 -20.42
CA SER A 253 2.98 7.49 -20.90
C SER A 253 3.73 8.36 -21.92
N HIS A 254 3.00 9.13 -22.74
CA HIS A 254 3.59 10.06 -23.70
C HIS A 254 4.18 11.29 -22.98
N ASP A 255 3.51 11.80 -21.97
CA ASP A 255 3.97 12.93 -21.15
C ASP A 255 5.22 12.55 -20.34
N SER A 256 5.26 11.36 -19.72
CA SER A 256 6.44 10.87 -18.99
C SER A 256 7.64 10.67 -19.93
N LEU A 257 7.43 10.19 -21.17
CA LEU A 257 8.48 10.10 -22.20
C LEU A 257 8.98 11.49 -22.64
N MET A 258 8.09 12.47 -22.81
CA MET A 258 8.45 13.86 -23.10
C MET A 258 9.29 14.47 -21.97
N ILE A 259 8.90 14.23 -20.71
CA ILE A 259 9.65 14.65 -19.52
C ILE A 259 11.02 13.98 -19.52
N ILE A 260 11.08 12.66 -19.69
CA ILE A 260 12.33 11.89 -19.73
C ILE A 260 13.28 12.50 -20.75
N ASN A 261 12.83 12.97 -21.91
CA ASN A 261 13.71 13.57 -22.92
C ASN A 261 14.29 14.94 -22.52
N ASN A 262 13.67 15.64 -21.56
CA ASN A 262 14.04 17.00 -21.15
C ASN A 262 14.86 17.07 -19.84
N LEU A 263 15.08 15.95 -19.15
CA LEU A 263 15.81 15.91 -17.86
C LEU A 263 17.32 16.21 -18.03
N ASN A 264 17.82 17.34 -17.52
CA ASN A 264 19.25 17.68 -17.56
C ASN A 264 20.03 17.16 -16.34
N THR A 265 19.35 16.88 -15.21
CA THR A 265 19.96 16.43 -13.95
C THR A 265 20.65 15.07 -14.08
N LEU A 266 20.19 14.24 -15.02
CA LEU A 266 20.68 12.87 -15.24
C LEU A 266 22.17 12.80 -15.59
N LEU A 267 22.72 13.87 -16.17
CA LEU A 267 24.12 13.91 -16.57
C LEU A 267 25.10 14.03 -15.39
N LYS A 268 24.62 14.36 -14.18
CA LYS A 268 25.46 14.54 -12.98
C LYS A 268 25.37 13.40 -11.95
N LEU A 269 24.45 12.45 -12.18
CA LEU A 269 24.29 11.29 -11.30
C LEU A 269 25.47 10.33 -11.52
N ASN A 270 26.12 9.96 -10.41
CA ASN A 270 27.17 8.94 -10.40
C ASN A 270 26.62 7.61 -9.86
N CYS A 271 25.62 7.66 -8.99
CA CYS A 271 25.02 6.49 -8.36
C CYS A 271 23.49 6.55 -8.49
N PHE A 272 22.90 5.50 -9.06
CA PHE A 272 21.45 5.34 -9.14
C PHE A 272 21.04 3.97 -8.64
N SER A 273 20.02 3.90 -7.78
CA SER A 273 19.44 2.65 -7.32
C SER A 273 17.93 2.71 -7.43
N LEU A 274 17.33 1.72 -8.08
CA LEU A 274 15.89 1.62 -8.26
C LEU A 274 15.40 0.27 -7.70
N TYR A 275 14.59 0.34 -6.65
CA TYR A 275 13.90 -0.80 -6.07
C TYR A 275 12.40 -0.65 -6.36
N VAL A 276 11.78 -1.61 -7.02
CA VAL A 276 10.35 -1.58 -7.30
C VAL A 276 9.69 -2.72 -6.56
N ARG A 277 8.65 -2.40 -5.78
CA ARG A 277 8.02 -3.37 -4.88
C ARG A 277 7.04 -4.27 -5.59
N PHE A 278 6.22 -3.70 -6.45
CA PHE A 278 5.22 -4.44 -7.21
C PHE A 278 5.66 -4.70 -8.65
N SER A 279 4.98 -5.63 -9.32
CA SER A 279 5.27 -5.94 -10.71
C SER A 279 4.99 -4.76 -11.63
N THR A 280 5.84 -4.54 -12.64
CA THR A 280 5.66 -3.54 -13.69
C THR A 280 5.50 -4.17 -15.07
N TYR A 281 4.70 -3.55 -15.94
CA TYR A 281 4.66 -3.83 -17.38
C TYR A 281 5.47 -2.81 -18.19
N GLU A 282 5.89 -1.72 -17.57
CA GLU A 282 6.45 -0.52 -18.23
C GLU A 282 7.98 -0.47 -18.17
N PHE A 283 8.63 -1.61 -18.01
CA PHE A 283 10.10 -1.65 -17.96
C PHE A 283 10.73 -1.17 -19.28
N ASP A 284 10.22 -1.64 -20.42
CA ASP A 284 10.77 -1.29 -21.74
C ASP A 284 10.41 0.13 -22.19
N SER A 285 9.24 0.64 -21.76
CA SER A 285 8.68 1.94 -22.14
C SER A 285 9.14 3.09 -21.25
N LEU A 286 9.41 2.86 -19.96
CA LEU A 286 9.75 3.91 -19.00
C LEU A 286 11.14 3.73 -18.37
N VAL A 287 11.44 2.54 -17.84
CA VAL A 287 12.69 2.29 -17.11
C VAL A 287 13.89 2.30 -18.05
N VAL A 288 13.83 1.56 -19.17
CA VAL A 288 14.92 1.50 -20.14
C VAL A 288 15.25 2.89 -20.72
N PRO A 289 14.29 3.70 -21.20
CA PRO A 289 14.57 5.05 -21.68
C PRO A 289 15.19 5.96 -20.63
N LEU A 290 14.72 5.90 -19.38
CA LEU A 290 15.33 6.67 -18.27
C LEU A 290 16.80 6.29 -18.08
N LEU A 291 17.09 4.99 -17.93
CA LEU A 291 18.45 4.50 -17.70
C LEU A 291 19.41 4.86 -18.84
N ARG A 292 18.95 4.80 -20.10
CA ARG A 292 19.73 5.20 -21.28
C ARG A 292 20.25 6.63 -21.21
N ARG A 293 19.53 7.54 -20.54
CA ARG A 293 19.94 8.94 -20.38
C ARG A 293 20.94 9.15 -19.24
N MET A 294 21.16 8.15 -18.40
CA MET A 294 22.10 8.19 -17.27
C MET A 294 23.49 7.63 -17.66
N SER A 295 24.08 8.13 -18.75
CA SER A 295 25.32 7.59 -19.33
C SER A 295 26.56 7.72 -18.44
N ASN A 296 26.52 8.62 -17.45
CA ASN A 296 27.66 8.93 -16.57
C ASN A 296 27.66 8.15 -15.25
N LEU A 297 26.74 7.19 -15.07
CA LEU A 297 26.69 6.39 -13.85
C LEU A 297 27.96 5.57 -13.67
N GLU A 298 28.52 5.63 -12.47
CA GLU A 298 29.58 4.75 -11.99
C GLU A 298 28.99 3.52 -11.28
N LYS A 299 27.82 3.67 -10.65
CA LYS A 299 27.12 2.60 -9.94
C LYS A 299 25.63 2.57 -10.26
N LEU A 300 25.14 1.38 -10.60
CA LEU A 300 23.73 1.11 -10.84
C LEU A 300 23.28 -0.08 -10.00
N THR A 301 22.18 0.09 -9.26
CA THR A 301 21.50 -1.01 -8.56
C THR A 301 20.05 -1.13 -9.03
N LEU A 302 19.61 -2.31 -9.44
CA LEU A 302 18.23 -2.55 -9.89
C LEU A 302 17.61 -3.74 -9.16
N SER A 303 16.50 -3.54 -8.45
CA SER A 303 15.64 -4.64 -7.96
C SER A 303 14.25 -4.47 -8.55
N LEU A 304 13.86 -5.35 -9.46
CA LEU A 304 12.69 -5.18 -10.32
C LEU A 304 11.94 -6.49 -10.51
N HIS A 305 10.61 -6.42 -10.45
CA HIS A 305 9.73 -7.48 -10.93
C HIS A 305 9.02 -7.00 -12.19
N VAL A 306 9.35 -7.58 -13.34
CA VAL A 306 8.81 -7.21 -14.65
C VAL A 306 7.89 -8.33 -15.13
N SER A 307 6.69 -8.00 -15.57
CA SER A 307 5.71 -8.98 -16.00
C SER A 307 5.25 -8.74 -17.45
N LYS A 308 4.62 -9.75 -18.07
CA LYS A 308 3.99 -9.68 -19.41
C LYS A 308 4.95 -9.26 -20.54
N ARG A 309 6.12 -9.88 -20.62
CA ARG A 309 7.07 -9.69 -21.72
C ARG A 309 6.95 -10.77 -22.80
N ASN A 310 7.51 -10.49 -23.96
CA ASN A 310 7.69 -11.48 -25.04
C ASN A 310 9.03 -12.23 -24.96
N SER A 311 9.93 -11.83 -24.05
CA SER A 311 11.21 -12.50 -23.81
C SER A 311 11.69 -12.26 -22.38
N PHE A 312 12.55 -13.14 -21.88
CA PHE A 312 13.32 -12.90 -20.65
C PHE A 312 14.26 -11.71 -20.81
N ILE A 313 14.62 -11.09 -19.69
CA ILE A 313 15.68 -10.08 -19.61
C ILE A 313 16.98 -10.84 -19.36
N ASP A 314 17.72 -11.12 -20.43
CA ASP A 314 19.02 -11.79 -20.37
C ASP A 314 20.18 -10.77 -20.43
N GLY A 315 21.41 -11.25 -20.36
CA GLY A 315 22.61 -10.41 -20.42
C GLY A 315 22.75 -9.69 -21.77
N THR A 316 22.28 -10.31 -22.86
CA THR A 316 22.27 -9.70 -24.20
C THR A 316 21.34 -8.51 -24.26
N TYR A 317 20.13 -8.66 -23.71
CA TYR A 317 19.13 -7.61 -23.62
C TYR A 317 19.66 -6.43 -22.80
N LEU A 318 20.11 -6.67 -21.56
CA LEU A 318 20.59 -5.58 -20.71
C LEU A 318 21.78 -4.85 -21.33
N HIS A 319 22.70 -5.58 -21.97
CA HIS A 319 23.81 -4.94 -22.65
C HIS A 319 23.36 -4.04 -23.80
N ASN A 320 22.55 -4.57 -24.72
CA ASN A 320 22.14 -3.84 -25.92
C ASN A 320 21.24 -2.65 -25.61
N TYR A 321 20.37 -2.78 -24.59
CA TYR A 321 19.35 -1.78 -24.31
C TYR A 321 19.74 -0.82 -23.17
N VAL A 322 20.62 -1.20 -22.26
CA VAL A 322 20.96 -0.39 -21.07
C VAL A 322 22.47 -0.15 -20.96
N LEU A 323 23.27 -1.21 -20.79
CA LEU A 323 24.64 -1.09 -20.31
C LEU A 323 25.63 -0.54 -21.35
N ASN A 324 25.42 -0.80 -22.65
CA ASN A 324 26.31 -0.33 -23.72
C ASN A 324 26.40 1.21 -23.80
N GLN A 325 25.45 1.94 -23.19
CA GLN A 325 25.46 3.40 -23.15
C GLN A 325 26.11 3.98 -21.88
N MET A 326 26.52 3.13 -20.94
CA MET A 326 27.06 3.53 -19.63
C MET A 326 28.57 3.23 -19.55
N SER A 327 29.38 3.99 -20.29
CA SER A 327 30.83 3.75 -20.39
C SER A 327 31.60 3.93 -19.08
N HIS A 328 31.01 4.61 -18.09
CA HIS A 328 31.60 4.86 -16.77
C HIS A 328 31.16 3.84 -15.71
N LEU A 329 30.30 2.88 -16.06
CA LEU A 329 29.73 1.97 -15.08
C LEU A 329 30.77 0.96 -14.59
N HIS A 330 31.10 1.05 -13.31
CA HIS A 330 32.06 0.16 -12.63
C HIS A 330 31.37 -0.88 -11.76
N THR A 331 30.17 -0.58 -11.27
CA THR A 331 29.42 -1.47 -10.39
C THR A 331 27.99 -1.57 -10.89
N PHE A 332 27.59 -2.79 -11.26
CA PHE A 332 26.21 -3.12 -11.59
C PHE A 332 25.75 -4.26 -10.70
N ILE A 333 24.77 -3.98 -9.84
CA ILE A 333 24.16 -4.96 -8.94
C ILE A 333 22.69 -5.05 -9.30
N PHE A 334 22.16 -6.26 -9.44
CA PHE A 334 20.75 -6.41 -9.78
C PHE A 334 20.11 -7.67 -9.21
N ASP A 335 18.80 -7.59 -9.12
CA ASP A 335 17.84 -8.59 -8.67
C ASP A 335 16.60 -8.45 -9.57
N ILE A 336 16.55 -9.19 -10.68
CA ILE A 336 15.54 -9.02 -11.72
C ILE A 336 14.72 -10.30 -11.83
N VAL A 337 13.44 -10.15 -11.54
CA VAL A 337 12.42 -11.17 -11.80
C VAL A 337 11.69 -10.79 -13.07
N THR A 338 11.64 -11.68 -14.04
CA THR A 338 10.79 -11.59 -15.22
C THR A 338 9.74 -12.68 -15.16
N ASP A 339 8.47 -12.31 -15.21
CA ASP A 339 7.34 -13.23 -15.07
C ASP A 339 6.32 -13.06 -16.20
N PHE A 340 5.47 -14.05 -16.41
CA PHE A 340 4.50 -14.11 -17.49
C PHE A 340 5.11 -13.90 -18.88
N VAL A 341 6.30 -14.47 -19.12
CA VAL A 341 6.99 -14.38 -20.42
C VAL A 341 6.40 -15.39 -21.38
N ARG A 342 5.91 -14.95 -22.54
CA ARG A 342 5.45 -15.87 -23.60
C ARG A 342 6.64 -16.49 -24.32
N ILE A 343 6.76 -17.81 -24.26
CA ILE A 343 7.91 -18.54 -24.80
C ILE A 343 7.45 -19.43 -25.95
N ASN A 344 8.22 -19.48 -27.03
CA ASN A 344 8.00 -20.44 -28.11
C ASN A 344 8.43 -21.84 -27.61
N GLN A 345 7.58 -22.86 -27.78
CA GLN A 345 7.87 -24.24 -27.36
C GLN A 345 9.18 -24.78 -27.92
N GLU A 346 9.55 -24.34 -29.12
CA GLU A 346 10.78 -24.78 -29.79
C GLU A 346 12.05 -24.17 -29.19
N PHE A 347 11.93 -23.09 -28.40
CA PHE A 347 13.05 -22.32 -27.87
C PHE A 347 12.83 -21.98 -26.39
N LYS A 348 12.89 -23.01 -25.53
CA LYS A 348 12.87 -22.87 -24.07
C LYS A 348 14.30 -22.79 -23.53
N PRO A 349 14.83 -21.61 -23.18
CA PRO A 349 16.18 -21.51 -22.61
C PRO A 349 16.27 -22.18 -21.23
N SER A 350 17.37 -22.88 -20.97
CA SER A 350 17.71 -23.32 -19.63
C SER A 350 18.23 -22.16 -18.77
N SER A 351 18.29 -22.35 -17.45
CA SER A 351 18.95 -21.38 -16.55
C SER A 351 20.42 -21.18 -16.94
N ASP A 352 21.10 -22.25 -17.40
CA ASP A 352 22.47 -22.16 -17.90
C ASP A 352 22.57 -21.27 -19.15
N ASP A 353 21.62 -21.38 -20.08
CA ASP A 353 21.60 -20.52 -21.28
C ASP A 353 21.51 -19.04 -20.90
N ILE A 354 20.58 -18.68 -19.99
CA ILE A 354 20.45 -17.30 -19.52
C ILE A 354 21.71 -16.86 -18.76
N ARG A 355 22.22 -17.68 -17.84
CA ARG A 355 23.43 -17.37 -17.06
C ARG A 355 24.65 -17.13 -17.95
N CYS A 356 24.84 -17.94 -18.99
CA CYS A 356 25.93 -17.78 -19.95
C CYS A 356 25.92 -16.40 -20.60
N THR A 357 24.74 -15.86 -20.98
CA THR A 357 24.66 -14.51 -21.58
C THR A 357 25.20 -13.39 -20.68
N PHE A 358 25.15 -13.57 -19.36
CA PHE A 358 25.70 -12.62 -18.39
C PHE A 358 27.20 -12.83 -18.16
N ILE A 359 27.62 -14.09 -18.00
CA ILE A 359 29.04 -14.45 -17.79
C ILE A 359 29.90 -14.00 -18.97
N GLU A 360 29.43 -14.21 -20.21
CA GLU A 360 30.12 -13.77 -21.43
C GLU A 360 30.34 -12.25 -21.47
N ARG A 361 29.59 -11.48 -20.67
CA ARG A 361 29.67 -10.02 -20.56
C ARG A 361 30.37 -9.57 -19.27
N GLY A 362 30.98 -10.49 -18.53
CA GLY A 362 31.76 -10.19 -17.33
C GLY A 362 30.94 -10.01 -16.07
N HIS A 363 29.69 -10.47 -16.03
CA HIS A 363 28.85 -10.43 -14.83
C HIS A 363 28.81 -11.80 -14.14
N ASP A 364 29.11 -11.82 -12.84
CA ASP A 364 28.92 -12.99 -12.00
C ASP A 364 27.49 -13.01 -11.46
N VAL A 365 26.73 -14.02 -11.86
CA VAL A 365 25.28 -14.11 -11.62
C VAL A 365 24.87 -15.54 -11.36
N ASP A 366 23.74 -15.69 -10.69
CA ASP A 366 23.00 -16.94 -10.67
C ASP A 366 21.56 -16.69 -11.10
N CYS A 367 20.91 -17.75 -11.58
CA CYS A 367 19.52 -17.65 -12.00
C CYS A 367 18.82 -19.01 -11.97
N TYR A 368 17.50 -18.94 -11.95
CA TYR A 368 16.65 -20.11 -12.18
C TYR A 368 15.44 -19.71 -13.02
N ILE A 369 14.90 -20.69 -13.73
CA ILE A 369 13.77 -20.51 -14.64
C ILE A 369 12.68 -21.51 -14.28
N ASP A 370 11.46 -21.00 -14.17
CA ASP A 370 10.25 -21.79 -14.05
C ASP A 370 9.48 -21.74 -15.36
N TYR A 371 8.92 -22.89 -15.75
CA TYR A 371 8.06 -23.01 -16.91
C TYR A 371 6.66 -23.41 -16.49
N TYR A 372 5.72 -22.58 -16.88
CA TYR A 372 4.32 -22.70 -16.53
C TYR A 372 3.49 -23.33 -17.65
N HIS A 373 2.25 -23.70 -17.32
CA HIS A 373 1.27 -24.11 -18.32
C HIS A 373 1.09 -23.00 -19.39
N TYR A 374 0.76 -23.38 -20.62
CA TYR A 374 0.57 -22.47 -21.76
C TYR A 374 1.83 -21.75 -22.28
N ASN A 375 3.01 -22.34 -22.10
CA ASN A 375 4.29 -21.78 -22.58
C ASN A 375 4.60 -20.40 -22.00
N ILE A 376 4.19 -20.20 -20.77
CA ILE A 376 4.58 -19.05 -19.99
C ILE A 376 5.83 -19.44 -19.20
N GLY A 377 6.79 -18.54 -19.07
CA GLY A 377 7.94 -18.78 -18.21
C GLY A 377 8.23 -17.59 -17.31
N ARG A 378 9.01 -17.89 -16.29
CA ARG A 378 9.52 -16.95 -15.32
C ARG A 378 11.02 -17.17 -15.17
N CYS A 379 11.79 -16.09 -15.14
CA CYS A 379 13.22 -16.14 -14.87
C CYS A 379 13.55 -15.16 -13.75
N HIS A 380 14.27 -15.63 -12.75
CA HIS A 380 14.85 -14.80 -11.70
C HIS A 380 16.37 -14.84 -11.86
N VAL A 381 16.98 -13.68 -12.11
CA VAL A 381 18.43 -13.50 -12.25
C VAL A 381 18.93 -12.43 -11.29
N TYR A 382 20.03 -12.70 -10.59
CA TYR A 382 20.60 -11.80 -9.61
C TYR A 382 22.14 -11.84 -9.60
N SER A 383 22.76 -10.73 -9.18
CA SER A 383 24.22 -10.61 -9.08
C SER A 383 24.80 -11.36 -7.88
N LEU A 384 26.02 -11.86 -8.03
CA LEU A 384 26.83 -12.44 -6.95
C LEU A 384 28.05 -11.55 -6.61
N PRO A 385 28.41 -11.40 -5.32
CA PRO A 385 27.65 -11.82 -4.14
C PRO A 385 26.36 -11.00 -3.99
N PHE A 386 25.31 -11.64 -3.46
CA PHE A 386 24.04 -10.96 -3.25
C PHE A 386 24.10 -10.02 -2.03
N ASN A 387 23.91 -8.72 -2.28
CA ASN A 387 24.11 -7.66 -1.28
C ASN A 387 22.82 -6.95 -0.84
N MET A 388 21.65 -7.34 -1.35
CA MET A 388 20.40 -6.69 -0.97
C MET A 388 19.80 -7.30 0.30
N LYS A 389 18.96 -6.53 0.99
CA LYS A 389 18.23 -6.98 2.19
C LYS A 389 16.99 -7.80 1.87
N HIS A 390 16.48 -7.70 0.66
CA HIS A 390 15.22 -8.31 0.23
C HIS A 390 15.50 -9.27 -0.90
N ILE A 391 14.83 -10.43 -0.88
CA ILE A 391 14.57 -11.21 -2.09
C ILE A 391 13.07 -11.40 -2.17
N ARG A 392 12.51 -11.12 -3.35
CA ARG A 392 11.08 -11.25 -3.57
C ARG A 392 10.77 -12.31 -4.61
N TYR A 393 9.67 -13.01 -4.35
CA TYR A 393 9.09 -13.99 -5.25
C TYR A 393 10.01 -15.18 -5.57
N ILE A 394 10.52 -15.83 -4.52
CA ILE A 394 11.15 -17.15 -4.64
C ILE A 394 10.07 -18.22 -4.91
N THR A 395 10.34 -19.11 -5.86
CA THR A 395 9.48 -20.23 -6.26
C THR A 395 10.06 -21.56 -5.79
N HIS A 396 9.36 -22.67 -6.04
CA HIS A 396 9.81 -24.01 -5.65
C HIS A 396 11.15 -24.42 -6.30
N SER A 397 11.50 -23.84 -7.44
CA SER A 397 12.75 -24.14 -8.19
C SER A 397 13.99 -23.45 -7.65
N PHE A 398 13.86 -22.64 -6.61
CA PHE A 398 15.00 -21.93 -6.02
C PHE A 398 16.14 -22.87 -5.67
N PRO A 399 17.34 -22.70 -6.26
CA PRO A 399 18.42 -23.67 -6.14
C PRO A 399 19.08 -23.69 -4.75
N GLY A 400 18.85 -22.65 -3.94
CA GLY A 400 19.57 -22.42 -2.69
C GLY A 400 20.70 -21.40 -2.88
N GLY A 401 21.72 -21.48 -2.03
CA GLY A 401 22.83 -20.50 -1.97
C GLY A 401 23.01 -19.95 -0.56
N MET A 402 23.93 -19.00 -0.36
CA MET A 402 24.18 -18.36 0.94
C MET A 402 23.95 -16.84 0.84
N PHE A 403 22.90 -16.35 1.48
CA PHE A 403 22.45 -14.97 1.38
C PHE A 403 22.53 -14.28 2.74
N MET A 404 23.74 -13.91 3.15
CA MET A 404 24.02 -13.35 4.49
C MET A 404 23.38 -11.97 4.73
N ASN A 405 23.05 -11.23 3.67
CA ASN A 405 22.50 -9.88 3.78
C ASN A 405 20.97 -9.84 3.77
N VAL A 406 20.32 -10.92 3.34
CA VAL A 406 18.86 -10.99 3.23
C VAL A 406 18.25 -11.08 4.62
N ARG A 407 17.21 -10.28 4.84
CA ARG A 407 16.42 -10.19 6.08
C ARG A 407 14.94 -10.41 5.80
N ILE A 408 14.48 -10.05 4.61
CA ILE A 408 13.08 -10.10 4.20
C ILE A 408 12.96 -10.98 2.96
N LEU A 409 12.12 -12.01 3.05
CA LEU A 409 11.91 -12.97 1.98
C LEU A 409 10.40 -13.10 1.68
N LEU A 410 10.05 -12.96 0.41
CA LEU A 410 8.73 -13.32 -0.11
C LEU A 410 8.84 -14.56 -0.99
N MET A 411 8.09 -15.61 -0.65
CA MET A 411 7.96 -16.83 -1.43
C MET A 411 6.57 -16.90 -2.05
N CYS A 412 6.51 -17.09 -3.36
CA CYS A 412 5.26 -17.17 -4.10
C CYS A 412 5.39 -18.17 -5.24
N ASP A 413 4.47 -19.12 -5.35
CA ASP A 413 4.39 -20.04 -6.48
C ASP A 413 2.98 -20.03 -7.06
N ILE A 414 2.86 -19.63 -8.32
CA ILE A 414 1.58 -19.44 -9.02
C ILE A 414 1.14 -20.76 -9.67
N ASP A 415 2.05 -21.73 -9.78
CA ASP A 415 1.93 -22.79 -10.78
C ASP A 415 1.56 -24.14 -10.19
N ASN A 416 0.77 -24.09 -9.11
CA ASN A 416 0.30 -25.26 -8.37
C ASN A 416 1.42 -26.20 -7.87
N ASN A 417 2.65 -25.70 -7.72
CA ASN A 417 3.74 -26.45 -7.10
C ASN A 417 3.75 -26.21 -5.60
N SER A 418 3.85 -27.27 -4.81
CA SER A 418 3.85 -27.20 -3.35
C SER A 418 5.24 -26.88 -2.78
N PHE A 419 5.29 -26.11 -1.69
CA PHE A 419 6.50 -25.94 -0.91
C PHE A 419 6.63 -27.07 0.12
N GLU A 420 7.46 -28.06 -0.19
CA GLU A 420 7.67 -29.21 0.70
C GLU A 420 8.61 -28.89 1.88
N HIS A 421 8.63 -29.75 2.91
CA HIS A 421 9.51 -29.61 4.07
C HIS A 421 10.98 -29.35 3.69
N ASP A 422 11.52 -30.15 2.74
CA ASP A 422 12.91 -29.99 2.26
C ASP A 422 13.17 -28.63 1.60
N PHE A 423 12.14 -28.02 1.01
CA PHE A 423 12.23 -26.67 0.47
C PHE A 423 12.40 -25.66 1.61
N PHE A 424 11.58 -25.72 2.66
CA PHE A 424 11.77 -24.86 3.84
C PHE A 424 13.12 -25.08 4.53
N ALA A 425 13.62 -26.33 4.57
CA ALA A 425 14.96 -26.62 5.07
C ALA A 425 16.05 -25.94 4.22
N ARG A 426 15.89 -25.89 2.89
CA ARG A 426 16.76 -25.15 1.98
C ARG A 426 16.70 -23.65 2.26
N ILE A 427 15.51 -23.09 2.45
CA ILE A 427 15.31 -21.68 2.77
C ILE A 427 16.01 -21.30 4.09
N SER A 428 15.83 -22.09 5.16
CA SER A 428 16.50 -21.85 6.45
C SER A 428 18.04 -21.80 6.31
N ARG A 429 18.62 -22.72 5.52
CA ARG A 429 20.08 -22.75 5.26
C ARG A 429 20.54 -21.58 4.41
N SER A 430 19.74 -21.20 3.41
CA SER A 430 20.08 -20.12 2.49
C SER A 430 19.98 -18.73 3.09
N PHE A 431 19.09 -18.54 4.06
CA PHE A 431 18.81 -17.26 4.69
C PHE A 431 19.01 -17.33 6.21
N PRO A 432 20.25 -17.53 6.69
CA PRO A 432 20.51 -17.77 8.11
C PRO A 432 20.14 -16.58 9.00
N LEU A 433 20.04 -15.36 8.45
CA LEU A 433 19.68 -14.15 9.19
C LEU A 433 18.27 -13.64 8.86
N LEU A 434 17.41 -14.50 8.30
CA LEU A 434 16.05 -14.15 7.92
C LEU A 434 15.22 -13.69 9.13
N SER A 435 14.66 -12.48 9.05
CA SER A 435 13.84 -11.90 10.12
C SER A 435 12.36 -11.78 9.75
N ASN A 436 12.03 -11.65 8.46
CA ASN A 436 10.65 -11.61 7.98
C ASN A 436 10.48 -12.59 6.80
N LEU A 437 9.49 -13.47 6.90
CA LEU A 437 9.12 -14.43 5.88
C LEU A 437 7.65 -14.25 5.48
N THR A 438 7.40 -14.02 4.21
CA THR A 438 6.06 -14.02 3.62
C THR A 438 5.87 -15.22 2.71
N ILE A 439 4.77 -15.95 2.90
CA ILE A 439 4.44 -17.17 2.16
C ILE A 439 3.11 -16.99 1.43
N ALA A 440 3.13 -17.14 0.11
CA ALA A 440 1.96 -17.11 -0.77
C ALA A 440 1.96 -18.33 -1.70
N ASN A 441 1.39 -19.44 -1.26
CA ASN A 441 1.15 -20.61 -2.10
C ASN A 441 -0.20 -21.26 -1.75
N THR A 442 -1.08 -21.44 -2.73
CA THR A 442 -2.41 -22.06 -2.55
C THR A 442 -2.37 -23.58 -2.63
N THR A 443 -1.29 -24.16 -3.12
CA THR A 443 -1.12 -25.59 -3.32
C THR A 443 -0.94 -26.28 -1.97
N PRO A 444 -1.68 -27.35 -1.64
CA PRO A 444 -1.41 -28.16 -0.45
C PRO A 444 -0.05 -28.85 -0.52
N GLN A 445 0.56 -29.16 0.63
CA GLN A 445 1.75 -29.99 0.67
C GLN A 445 1.40 -31.45 0.33
N ASN A 446 2.31 -32.18 -0.31
CA ASN A 446 2.06 -33.59 -0.63
C ASN A 446 2.18 -34.46 0.64
N LYS A 447 1.08 -34.63 1.37
CA LYS A 447 1.00 -35.41 2.64
C LYS A 447 1.52 -36.85 2.50
N ASN A 448 1.48 -37.43 1.30
CA ASN A 448 2.03 -38.76 1.04
C ASN A 448 3.56 -38.81 1.11
N ARG A 449 4.32 -37.73 0.88
CA ARG A 449 5.78 -37.71 1.09
C ARG A 449 6.16 -37.51 2.56
N SER A 450 5.34 -36.80 3.32
CA SER A 450 5.54 -36.56 4.75
C SER A 450 5.03 -37.71 5.63
N GLN A 451 4.12 -38.57 5.13
CA GLN A 451 3.60 -39.74 5.85
C GLN A 451 3.99 -41.11 5.27
N GLN A 452 4.60 -41.20 4.08
CA GLN A 452 5.19 -42.47 3.61
C GLN A 452 6.46 -42.80 4.40
N LEU A 453 6.30 -43.58 5.47
CA LEU A 453 7.25 -44.60 5.94
C LEU A 453 8.71 -44.15 5.97
N VAL A 454 8.98 -43.02 6.61
CA VAL A 454 10.30 -42.76 7.15
C VAL A 454 10.53 -43.77 8.26
N LYS A 455 11.41 -44.75 8.02
CA LYS A 455 11.98 -45.57 9.08
C LYS A 455 12.47 -44.62 10.19
N PRO A 456 12.25 -44.92 11.48
CA PRO A 456 12.57 -44.02 12.60
C PRO A 456 14.04 -43.55 12.71
N GLU A 457 14.92 -44.01 11.81
CA GLU A 457 16.33 -43.61 11.71
C GLU A 457 16.60 -42.44 10.73
N GLN A 458 15.62 -41.99 9.94
CA GLN A 458 15.73 -40.80 9.10
C GLN A 458 14.80 -39.69 9.61
N THR A 459 14.95 -39.29 10.88
CA THR A 459 14.26 -38.10 11.40
C THR A 459 14.51 -36.92 10.45
N SER A 460 13.48 -36.42 9.76
CA SER A 460 13.53 -35.13 9.10
C SER A 460 14.00 -34.12 10.13
N SER A 461 15.17 -33.54 9.92
CA SER A 461 15.77 -32.62 10.87
C SER A 461 14.81 -31.46 11.09
N ILE A 462 14.41 -31.21 12.34
CA ILE A 462 13.60 -30.05 12.70
C ILE A 462 14.26 -28.79 12.12
N ILE A 463 13.52 -28.04 11.31
CA ILE A 463 14.03 -26.83 10.66
C ILE A 463 14.06 -25.72 11.71
N GLU A 464 15.19 -25.05 11.88
CA GLU A 464 15.26 -23.90 12.77
C GLU A 464 15.38 -22.60 11.97
N TYR A 465 14.52 -21.63 12.29
CA TYR A 465 14.67 -20.26 11.82
C TYR A 465 15.06 -19.37 13.01
N SER A 466 16.36 -19.33 13.31
CA SER A 466 16.87 -18.75 14.56
C SER A 466 16.60 -17.25 14.71
N HIS A 467 16.38 -16.53 13.60
CA HIS A 467 16.20 -15.07 13.59
C HIS A 467 14.82 -14.60 13.11
N LEU A 468 13.92 -15.53 12.75
CA LEU A 468 12.61 -15.18 12.20
C LEU A 468 11.74 -14.57 13.31
N ASP A 469 11.48 -13.27 13.19
CA ASP A 469 10.68 -12.46 14.11
C ASP A 469 9.22 -12.33 13.62
N GLU A 470 9.05 -12.28 12.30
CA GLU A 470 7.76 -12.04 11.65
C GLU A 470 7.48 -13.07 10.55
N LEU A 471 6.33 -13.72 10.65
CA LEU A 471 5.87 -14.71 9.67
C LEU A 471 4.48 -14.30 9.15
N ILE A 472 4.39 -14.17 7.84
CA ILE A 472 3.22 -13.65 7.14
C ILE A 472 2.69 -14.69 6.16
N PHE A 473 1.43 -15.08 6.33
CA PHE A 473 0.70 -15.92 5.39
C PHE A 473 -0.28 -15.06 4.59
N SER A 474 -0.11 -14.99 3.28
CA SER A 474 -0.98 -14.22 2.40
C SER A 474 -2.47 -14.60 2.58
N PRO A 475 -3.37 -13.61 2.76
CA PRO A 475 -4.79 -13.88 2.97
C PRO A 475 -5.48 -14.54 1.77
N VAL A 476 -5.06 -14.22 0.55
CA VAL A 476 -5.75 -14.71 -0.65
C VAL A 476 -5.10 -15.99 -1.17
N SER A 477 -3.86 -16.26 -0.76
CA SER A 477 -3.02 -17.22 -1.46
C SER A 477 -2.15 -18.09 -0.56
N THR A 478 -2.62 -18.52 0.61
CA THR A 478 -1.88 -19.49 1.44
C THR A 478 -2.75 -20.68 1.84
N HIS A 479 -2.29 -21.89 1.55
CA HIS A 479 -2.87 -23.14 2.04
C HIS A 479 -2.59 -23.37 3.53
N ILE A 480 -3.54 -23.99 4.25
CA ILE A 480 -3.44 -24.25 5.70
C ILE A 480 -2.25 -25.12 6.10
N ASP A 481 -1.80 -26.03 5.23
CA ASP A 481 -0.68 -26.94 5.50
C ASP A 481 0.61 -26.16 5.83
N TYR A 482 0.83 -24.98 5.23
CA TYR A 482 2.00 -24.14 5.54
C TYR A 482 1.93 -23.52 6.92
N VAL A 483 0.73 -23.24 7.42
CA VAL A 483 0.51 -22.79 8.81
C VAL A 483 0.86 -23.93 9.77
N GLU A 484 0.44 -25.15 9.45
CA GLU A 484 0.79 -26.35 10.22
C GLU A 484 2.30 -26.60 10.24
N GLU A 485 2.97 -26.49 9.09
CA GLU A 485 4.42 -26.70 8.94
C GLU A 485 5.26 -25.79 9.86
N PHE A 486 4.87 -24.52 9.99
CA PHE A 486 5.60 -23.55 10.82
C PHE A 486 5.18 -23.57 12.29
N LEU A 487 3.89 -23.77 12.59
CA LEU A 487 3.42 -23.78 13.97
C LEU A 487 3.74 -25.11 14.68
N CYS A 488 3.78 -26.24 13.96
CA CYS A 488 4.14 -27.53 14.53
C CYS A 488 5.63 -27.57 14.92
N ASN A 489 5.91 -27.65 16.21
CA ASN A 489 7.27 -27.69 16.76
C ASN A 489 8.06 -28.98 16.43
N LEU A 490 7.39 -29.99 15.89
CA LEU A 490 8.01 -31.21 15.37
C LEU A 490 8.61 -30.99 13.98
N ASN A 491 8.15 -29.97 13.25
CA ASN A 491 8.62 -29.64 11.91
C ASN A 491 9.56 -28.44 11.97
N THR A 492 9.15 -27.37 12.66
CA THR A 492 9.84 -26.08 12.66
C THR A 492 10.03 -25.51 14.06
N ARG A 493 11.23 -25.00 14.37
CA ARG A 493 11.55 -24.24 15.58
C ARG A 493 11.69 -22.76 15.25
N LEU A 494 10.89 -21.95 15.95
CA LEU A 494 10.82 -20.51 15.77
C LEU A 494 11.17 -19.80 17.08
N PRO A 495 12.45 -19.71 17.49
CA PRO A 495 12.86 -19.14 18.78
C PRO A 495 12.55 -17.64 18.94
N CYS A 496 12.54 -16.88 17.84
CA CYS A 496 12.38 -15.42 17.88
C CYS A 496 11.02 -14.91 17.41
N LEU A 497 10.11 -15.80 16.97
CA LEU A 497 8.84 -15.39 16.38
C LEU A 497 7.99 -14.58 17.38
N SER A 498 7.75 -13.32 17.06
CA SER A 498 6.97 -12.41 17.88
C SER A 498 5.74 -11.85 17.17
N LYS A 499 5.74 -11.82 15.83
CA LYS A 499 4.64 -11.34 14.98
C LYS A 499 4.16 -12.43 14.03
N PHE A 500 2.84 -12.57 13.93
CA PHE A 500 2.22 -13.60 13.11
C PHE A 500 1.01 -13.07 12.38
N HIS A 501 0.98 -13.23 11.05
CA HIS A 501 -0.15 -12.82 10.22
C HIS A 501 -0.76 -14.03 9.55
N VAL A 502 -2.04 -14.29 9.81
CA VAL A 502 -2.70 -15.55 9.43
C VAL A 502 -4.21 -15.37 9.32
N LYS A 503 -4.89 -16.27 8.59
CA LYS A 503 -6.34 -16.41 8.70
C LYS A 503 -6.73 -16.97 10.07
N TYR A 504 -7.80 -16.43 10.65
CA TYR A 504 -8.27 -16.87 11.97
C TYR A 504 -8.61 -18.36 11.99
N GLU A 505 -9.29 -18.83 10.95
CA GLU A 505 -9.79 -20.19 10.76
C GLU A 505 -8.62 -21.17 10.65
N HIS A 506 -7.57 -20.79 9.92
CA HIS A 506 -6.36 -21.60 9.79
C HIS A 506 -5.67 -21.75 11.14
N LEU A 507 -5.52 -20.66 11.90
CA LEU A 507 -4.90 -20.70 13.22
C LEU A 507 -5.69 -21.57 14.19
N VAL A 508 -7.00 -21.37 14.28
CA VAL A 508 -7.89 -22.15 15.14
C VAL A 508 -7.83 -23.63 14.79
N THR A 509 -7.88 -23.97 13.51
CA THR A 509 -7.86 -25.36 13.04
C THR A 509 -6.52 -26.02 13.35
N VAL A 510 -5.39 -25.39 12.97
CA VAL A 510 -4.05 -25.96 13.16
C VAL A 510 -3.72 -26.14 14.64
N THR A 511 -4.13 -25.20 15.49
CA THR A 511 -3.86 -25.22 16.93
C THR A 511 -4.89 -26.01 17.73
N GLU A 512 -5.96 -26.49 17.09
CA GLU A 512 -7.15 -27.06 17.75
C GLU A 512 -7.67 -26.11 18.87
N ASN A 513 -7.98 -24.86 18.54
CA ASN A 513 -8.30 -23.83 19.53
C ASN A 513 -7.22 -23.70 20.64
N PHE A 514 -5.94 -23.71 20.24
CA PHE A 514 -4.78 -23.68 21.14
C PHE A 514 -4.66 -24.84 22.12
N THR A 515 -5.38 -25.96 21.91
CA THR A 515 -5.20 -27.18 22.74
C THR A 515 -4.13 -28.12 22.22
N ARG A 516 -3.71 -27.99 20.95
CA ARG A 516 -2.73 -28.89 20.33
C ARG A 516 -1.31 -28.65 20.85
N ASN A 517 -0.79 -29.59 21.64
CA ASN A 517 0.52 -29.49 22.31
C ASN A 517 1.70 -29.24 21.35
N THR A 518 1.68 -29.77 20.13
CA THR A 518 2.77 -29.59 19.16
C THR A 518 2.86 -28.15 18.64
N THR A 519 1.79 -27.36 18.72
CA THR A 519 1.81 -25.96 18.28
C THR A 519 2.15 -24.97 19.40
N ARG A 520 1.98 -25.42 20.65
CA ARG A 520 2.07 -24.58 21.85
C ARG A 520 3.40 -23.86 22.00
N MET A 521 4.52 -24.52 21.69
CA MET A 521 5.86 -23.93 21.90
C MET A 521 6.14 -22.73 20.99
N ASN A 522 5.72 -22.79 19.72
CA ASN A 522 5.89 -21.67 18.79
C ASN A 522 4.85 -20.58 19.09
N CYS A 523 3.60 -20.95 19.37
CA CYS A 523 2.54 -19.98 19.72
C CYS A 523 2.83 -19.20 21.01
N ALA A 524 3.47 -19.80 22.00
CA ALA A 524 3.75 -19.16 23.30
C ALA A 524 4.72 -17.95 23.21
N LYS A 525 5.39 -17.75 22.08
CA LYS A 525 6.34 -16.65 21.86
C LYS A 525 5.71 -15.43 21.19
N LEU A 526 4.52 -15.62 20.62
CA LEU A 526 3.79 -14.59 19.90
C LEU A 526 3.42 -13.43 20.84
N LYS A 527 3.75 -12.22 20.39
CA LYS A 527 3.34 -10.97 21.04
C LYS A 527 2.21 -10.29 20.27
N TYR A 528 2.20 -10.46 18.95
CA TYR A 528 1.22 -9.86 18.05
C TYR A 528 0.71 -10.91 17.07
N VAL A 529 -0.61 -11.00 16.96
CA VAL A 529 -1.29 -11.82 15.95
C VAL A 529 -2.23 -10.92 15.18
N ASN A 530 -1.99 -10.82 13.88
CA ASN A 530 -2.80 -10.05 12.95
C ASN A 530 -3.66 -11.03 12.13
N PHE A 531 -4.97 -10.88 12.26
CA PHE A 531 -5.92 -11.68 11.49
C PHE A 531 -6.30 -10.97 10.22
N TYR A 532 -6.23 -11.69 9.10
CA TYR A 532 -6.88 -11.24 7.88
C TYR A 532 -8.36 -11.59 7.94
N ARG A 533 -9.21 -10.66 7.52
CA ARG A 533 -10.63 -10.92 7.33
C ARG A 533 -10.79 -11.87 6.15
N GLU A 534 -11.51 -12.97 6.33
CA GLU A 534 -11.89 -13.81 5.18
C GLU A 534 -12.72 -12.98 4.19
N LEU A 535 -12.52 -13.25 2.90
CA LEU A 535 -13.51 -12.87 1.90
C LEU A 535 -14.85 -13.50 2.31
N GLY A 536 -15.91 -12.69 2.33
CA GLY A 536 -17.24 -13.18 2.62
C GLY A 536 -17.66 -14.32 1.69
N ILE A 537 -18.37 -15.33 2.17
CA ILE A 537 -19.05 -16.28 1.29
C ILE A 537 -20.31 -15.58 0.77
N CYS A 538 -20.38 -15.30 -0.53
CA CYS A 538 -21.53 -14.65 -1.15
C CYS A 538 -22.38 -15.66 -1.93
N TYR A 539 -23.68 -15.37 -2.07
CA TYR A 539 -24.50 -16.00 -3.09
C TYR A 539 -24.21 -15.37 -4.45
N ILE A 540 -24.13 -16.18 -5.50
CA ILE A 540 -24.13 -15.76 -6.90
C ILE A 540 -25.19 -16.55 -7.67
N CYS A 541 -26.04 -15.85 -8.41
CA CYS A 541 -27.05 -16.47 -9.25
C CYS A 541 -26.74 -16.19 -10.72
N GLU A 542 -26.57 -17.24 -11.53
CA GLU A 542 -26.22 -17.09 -12.95
C GLU A 542 -27.29 -16.30 -13.74
N GLY A 543 -26.84 -15.29 -14.49
CA GLY A 543 -27.61 -14.62 -15.54
C GLY A 543 -28.57 -13.51 -15.10
N GLY A 544 -28.72 -13.27 -13.79
CA GLY A 544 -29.82 -12.45 -13.28
C GLY A 544 -31.20 -13.01 -13.69
N PHE A 545 -32.28 -12.47 -13.14
CA PHE A 545 -33.61 -12.92 -13.54
C PHE A 545 -34.49 -11.73 -13.85
N THR A 546 -35.28 -11.86 -14.91
CA THR A 546 -36.40 -10.96 -15.18
C THR A 546 -37.68 -11.71 -14.83
N LEU A 547 -38.42 -11.15 -13.88
CA LEU A 547 -39.66 -11.68 -13.35
C LEU A 547 -40.80 -10.87 -13.93
N ASN A 548 -41.86 -11.53 -14.37
CA ASN A 548 -43.06 -10.89 -14.91
C ASN A 548 -43.99 -10.32 -13.82
N TYR A 549 -43.47 -10.08 -12.62
CA TYR A 549 -44.19 -9.51 -11.49
C TYR A 549 -43.27 -8.59 -10.68
N THR A 550 -43.88 -7.73 -9.86
CA THR A 550 -43.18 -6.85 -8.92
C THR A 550 -42.75 -7.65 -7.68
N VAL A 551 -41.44 -7.70 -7.43
CA VAL A 551 -40.88 -8.40 -6.26
C VAL A 551 -41.22 -7.60 -5.00
N THR A 552 -41.76 -8.29 -4.01
CA THR A 552 -42.12 -7.81 -2.68
C THR A 552 -41.47 -8.72 -1.63
N SER A 553 -41.56 -8.38 -0.34
CA SER A 553 -41.06 -9.26 0.74
C SER A 553 -41.65 -10.67 0.69
N ASP A 554 -42.86 -10.84 0.17
CA ASP A 554 -43.57 -12.13 0.13
C ASP A 554 -43.33 -12.89 -1.18
N THR A 555 -42.86 -12.20 -2.23
CA THR A 555 -42.68 -12.76 -3.58
C THR A 555 -41.21 -12.87 -3.98
N VAL A 556 -40.28 -12.81 -3.01
CA VAL A 556 -38.85 -13.01 -3.28
C VAL A 556 -38.61 -14.40 -3.89
N PRO A 557 -37.91 -14.50 -5.04
CA PRO A 557 -37.58 -15.77 -5.66
C PRO A 557 -36.59 -16.58 -4.79
N SER A 558 -36.73 -17.91 -4.82
CA SER A 558 -35.85 -18.82 -4.08
C SER A 558 -34.40 -18.73 -4.54
N PHE A 559 -33.46 -18.62 -3.58
CA PHE A 559 -32.01 -18.63 -3.86
C PHE A 559 -31.43 -20.05 -3.98
N SER A 560 -32.29 -21.08 -4.03
CA SER A 560 -31.87 -22.49 -4.12
C SER A 560 -31.07 -22.84 -5.38
N LYS A 561 -31.09 -21.99 -6.41
CA LYS A 561 -30.29 -22.15 -7.64
C LYS A 561 -28.98 -21.36 -7.64
N CYS A 562 -28.73 -20.59 -6.59
CA CYS A 562 -27.55 -19.75 -6.49
C CYS A 562 -26.40 -20.53 -5.85
N GLN A 563 -25.18 -20.26 -6.30
CA GLN A 563 -23.97 -20.90 -5.80
C GLN A 563 -23.37 -20.05 -4.67
N LEU A 564 -22.65 -20.69 -3.75
CA LEU A 564 -21.85 -19.99 -2.76
C LEU A 564 -20.43 -19.83 -3.32
N VAL A 565 -19.95 -18.60 -3.36
CA VAL A 565 -18.61 -18.26 -3.84
C VAL A 565 -17.89 -17.40 -2.81
N ASN A 566 -16.57 -17.44 -2.80
CA ASN A 566 -15.78 -16.53 -1.97
C ASN A 566 -15.72 -15.17 -2.68
N GLY A 567 -16.28 -14.13 -2.07
CA GLY A 567 -16.29 -12.76 -2.58
C GLY A 567 -15.94 -11.75 -1.49
N GLY A 568 -15.17 -10.72 -1.83
CA GLY A 568 -14.85 -9.65 -0.86
C GLY A 568 -16.08 -8.81 -0.52
N ILE A 569 -17.00 -8.69 -1.48
CA ILE A 569 -18.20 -7.88 -1.39
C ILE A 569 -19.36 -8.70 -1.95
N CYS A 570 -20.41 -8.87 -1.17
CA CYS A 570 -21.64 -9.49 -1.61
C CYS A 570 -22.64 -8.39 -1.99
N TRP A 571 -23.31 -8.53 -3.13
CA TRP A 571 -24.33 -7.55 -3.55
C TRP A 571 -25.65 -8.18 -3.99
N ILE A 572 -26.72 -7.41 -3.87
CA ILE A 572 -28.05 -7.66 -4.45
C ILE A 572 -28.49 -6.39 -5.15
N THR A 573 -29.01 -6.51 -6.37
CA THR A 573 -29.67 -5.40 -7.06
C THR A 573 -31.07 -5.84 -7.45
N VAL A 574 -32.06 -5.01 -7.15
CA VAL A 574 -33.45 -5.17 -7.61
C VAL A 574 -33.84 -3.92 -8.37
N ILE A 575 -34.39 -4.10 -9.56
CA ILE A 575 -34.92 -3.04 -10.41
C ILE A 575 -36.38 -3.38 -10.71
N TRP A 576 -37.29 -2.49 -10.36
CA TRP A 576 -38.70 -2.58 -10.71
C TRP A 576 -38.99 -1.66 -11.87
N ASN A 577 -39.45 -2.21 -12.99
CA ASN A 577 -39.96 -1.43 -14.10
C ASN A 577 -41.46 -1.16 -13.88
N GLN A 578 -41.79 0.10 -13.61
CA GLN A 578 -43.15 0.50 -13.24
C GLN A 578 -44.12 0.48 -14.43
N ASN A 579 -43.62 0.51 -15.66
CA ASN A 579 -44.47 0.55 -16.86
C ASN A 579 -45.11 -0.81 -17.16
N ASN A 580 -44.38 -1.89 -16.91
CA ASN A 580 -44.80 -3.25 -17.25
C ASN A 580 -44.93 -4.16 -16.01
N HIS A 581 -44.73 -3.61 -14.81
CA HIS A 581 -44.77 -4.30 -13.53
C HIS A 581 -43.83 -5.51 -13.43
N THR A 582 -42.72 -5.49 -14.19
CA THR A 582 -41.67 -6.53 -14.13
C THR A 582 -40.56 -6.13 -13.18
N SER A 583 -39.88 -7.12 -12.59
CA SER A 583 -38.67 -6.89 -11.81
C SER A 583 -37.48 -7.58 -12.44
N SER A 584 -36.33 -6.92 -12.46
CA SER A 584 -35.04 -7.54 -12.71
C SER A 584 -34.28 -7.65 -11.40
N PHE A 585 -33.68 -8.80 -11.13
CA PHE A 585 -32.85 -8.98 -9.94
C PHE A 585 -31.53 -9.66 -10.25
N LEU A 586 -30.48 -9.22 -9.56
CA LEU A 586 -29.12 -9.73 -9.65
C LEU A 586 -28.60 -9.98 -8.23
N VAL A 587 -27.97 -11.13 -8.03
CA VAL A 587 -27.28 -11.50 -6.78
C VAL A 587 -25.94 -12.05 -7.20
N ASP A 588 -24.88 -11.42 -6.74
CA ASP A 588 -23.54 -11.70 -7.26
C ASP A 588 -22.47 -11.28 -6.23
N SER A 589 -21.19 -11.33 -6.59
CA SER A 589 -20.07 -11.09 -5.70
C SER A 589 -18.91 -10.44 -6.41
N ILE A 590 -18.22 -9.53 -5.73
CA ILE A 590 -17.01 -8.90 -6.23
C ILE A 590 -15.81 -9.42 -5.43
N ASN A 591 -14.82 -9.98 -6.13
CA ASN A 591 -13.62 -10.55 -5.50
C ASN A 591 -12.57 -9.49 -5.13
N THR A 592 -12.72 -8.25 -5.60
CA THR A 592 -11.75 -7.18 -5.36
C THR A 592 -12.12 -6.39 -4.11
N LEU A 593 -11.18 -6.34 -3.15
CA LEU A 593 -11.27 -5.55 -1.91
C LEU A 593 -11.05 -4.03 -2.12
N SER A 594 -10.97 -3.55 -3.37
CA SER A 594 -10.56 -2.17 -3.70
C SER A 594 -11.64 -1.11 -3.46
N VAL A 595 -12.82 -1.47 -2.95
CA VAL A 595 -13.86 -0.49 -2.67
C VAL A 595 -13.82 -0.12 -1.19
N ASN A 596 -13.30 1.07 -0.90
CA ASN A 596 -13.25 1.67 0.43
C ASN A 596 -14.64 2.08 0.92
N TYR A 597 -15.48 1.09 1.24
CA TYR A 597 -16.73 1.34 1.96
C TYR A 597 -16.43 1.58 3.43
N THR A 598 -16.91 2.69 3.98
CA THR A 598 -16.77 3.02 5.41
C THR A 598 -17.73 2.24 6.31
N SER A 599 -18.69 1.52 5.72
CA SER A 599 -19.70 0.70 6.39
C SER A 599 -19.70 -0.70 5.78
N GLU A 600 -19.95 -1.71 6.60
CA GLU A 600 -20.02 -3.11 6.18
C GLU A 600 -21.32 -3.43 5.46
N HIS A 601 -22.35 -2.60 5.61
CA HIS A 601 -23.68 -2.82 5.05
C HIS A 601 -24.29 -1.51 4.54
N ILE A 602 -24.51 -1.44 3.22
CA ILE A 602 -25.00 -0.24 2.53
C ILE A 602 -26.20 -0.60 1.68
N ILE A 603 -27.26 0.22 1.75
CA ILE A 603 -28.39 0.17 0.81
C ILE A 603 -28.41 1.47 0.02
N MET A 604 -28.44 1.36 -1.30
CA MET A 604 -28.64 2.47 -2.22
C MET A 604 -29.98 2.28 -2.91
N ALA A 605 -30.96 3.13 -2.62
CA ALA A 605 -32.28 3.06 -3.25
C ALA A 605 -32.47 4.24 -4.21
N SER A 606 -33.12 4.01 -5.35
CA SER A 606 -33.38 5.04 -6.34
C SER A 606 -34.77 4.98 -6.94
N ALA A 607 -35.24 6.15 -7.38
CA ALA A 607 -36.32 6.31 -8.33
C ALA A 607 -35.75 7.01 -9.57
N ASP A 608 -36.00 6.45 -10.74
CA ASP A 608 -35.41 6.88 -12.01
C ASP A 608 -36.50 6.99 -13.08
N MET A 609 -36.44 8.04 -13.88
CA MET A 609 -37.27 8.22 -15.05
C MET A 609 -36.40 8.63 -16.23
N THR A 610 -36.40 7.85 -17.30
CA THR A 610 -35.44 7.97 -18.40
C THR A 610 -36.12 7.81 -19.75
N VAL A 611 -35.72 8.58 -20.75
CA VAL A 611 -36.20 8.41 -22.14
C VAL A 611 -35.25 7.49 -22.90
N VAL A 612 -35.75 6.35 -23.39
CA VAL A 612 -34.93 5.38 -24.11
C VAL A 612 -34.84 5.77 -25.59
N HIS A 613 -33.64 6.22 -26.02
CA HIS A 613 -33.36 6.82 -27.33
C HIS A 613 -33.90 6.06 -28.55
N GLN A 614 -33.99 4.74 -28.50
CA GLN A 614 -34.38 3.94 -29.66
C GLN A 614 -35.88 3.92 -29.95
N HIS A 615 -36.73 4.30 -28.99
CA HIS A 615 -38.17 4.05 -29.08
C HIS A 615 -39.03 5.20 -28.53
N GLU A 616 -38.41 6.30 -28.07
CA GLU A 616 -39.08 7.48 -27.48
C GLU A 616 -40.07 7.12 -26.34
N PHE A 617 -39.92 5.95 -25.70
CA PHE A 617 -40.73 5.61 -24.53
C PHE A 617 -40.05 6.10 -23.26
N LEU A 618 -40.87 6.61 -22.35
CA LEU A 618 -40.50 6.96 -20.99
C LEU A 618 -40.42 5.69 -20.16
N GLN A 619 -39.27 5.38 -19.60
CA GLN A 619 -39.07 4.28 -18.66
C GLN A 619 -39.04 4.83 -17.24
N VAL A 620 -39.94 4.34 -16.37
CA VAL A 620 -39.92 4.64 -14.94
C VAL A 620 -39.47 3.40 -14.19
N ASN A 621 -38.35 3.50 -13.48
CA ASN A 621 -37.81 2.42 -12.67
C ASN A 621 -37.70 2.85 -11.22
N HIS A 622 -37.96 1.90 -10.31
CA HIS A 622 -37.38 1.95 -8.96
C HIS A 622 -36.22 0.98 -8.92
N SER A 623 -35.24 1.24 -8.09
CA SER A 623 -34.22 0.25 -7.81
C SER A 623 -33.72 0.32 -6.39
N PHE A 624 -33.11 -0.76 -5.93
CA PHE A 624 -32.11 -0.65 -4.89
C PHE A 624 -30.96 -1.63 -5.10
N GLY A 625 -29.78 -1.21 -4.67
CA GLY A 625 -28.61 -2.05 -4.47
C GLY A 625 -28.37 -2.24 -2.97
N TYR A 626 -28.09 -3.46 -2.55
CA TYR A 626 -27.60 -3.80 -1.23
C TYR A 626 -26.20 -4.36 -1.34
N VAL A 627 -25.26 -3.80 -0.60
CA VAL A 627 -23.86 -4.18 -0.58
C VAL A 627 -23.50 -4.56 0.84
N CYS A 628 -22.83 -5.69 1.02
CA CYS A 628 -22.41 -6.14 2.34
C CYS A 628 -21.10 -6.92 2.34
N LEU A 629 -20.34 -6.80 3.43
CA LEU A 629 -19.00 -7.41 3.58
C LEU A 629 -19.00 -8.69 4.45
N SER A 630 -20.12 -9.05 5.05
CA SER A 630 -20.22 -10.23 5.93
C SER A 630 -20.52 -11.52 5.17
N ASN A 631 -20.20 -12.66 5.79
CA ASN A 631 -20.54 -13.98 5.26
C ASN A 631 -22.05 -14.14 5.01
N LYS A 632 -22.40 -14.56 3.80
CA LYS A 632 -23.74 -14.92 3.33
C LYS A 632 -24.77 -13.81 3.54
N CYS A 633 -24.33 -12.57 3.56
CA CYS A 633 -25.20 -11.44 3.85
C CYS A 633 -26.18 -11.13 2.71
N ASN A 634 -25.83 -11.43 1.45
CA ASN A 634 -26.71 -11.27 0.29
C ASN A 634 -27.64 -12.49 0.07
N ASN A 635 -28.28 -12.97 1.13
CA ASN A 635 -29.19 -14.11 1.07
C ASN A 635 -30.66 -13.70 0.90
N GLU A 636 -31.53 -14.69 0.68
CA GLU A 636 -32.97 -14.50 0.50
C GLU A 636 -33.65 -13.79 1.68
N MET A 637 -33.25 -14.12 2.91
CA MET A 637 -33.82 -13.53 4.13
C MET A 637 -33.45 -12.06 4.27
N SER A 638 -32.19 -11.70 4.01
CA SER A 638 -31.74 -10.30 4.00
C SER A 638 -32.52 -9.51 2.95
N LEU A 639 -32.72 -10.06 1.75
CA LEU A 639 -33.52 -9.44 0.71
C LEU A 639 -34.98 -9.19 1.17
N LYS A 640 -35.61 -10.20 1.78
CA LYS A 640 -36.98 -10.05 2.34
C LYS A 640 -37.05 -8.95 3.39
N GLN A 641 -36.07 -8.87 4.28
CA GLN A 641 -35.99 -7.84 5.32
C GLN A 641 -35.84 -6.44 4.73
N ILE A 642 -34.98 -6.28 3.73
CA ILE A 642 -34.79 -5.00 3.03
C ILE A 642 -36.09 -4.57 2.36
N LEU A 643 -36.73 -5.46 1.62
CA LEU A 643 -37.99 -5.19 0.93
C LEU A 643 -39.13 -4.84 1.88
N HIS A 644 -39.13 -5.39 3.09
CA HIS A 644 -40.11 -5.05 4.10
C HIS A 644 -39.88 -3.66 4.73
N SER A 645 -38.62 -3.22 4.74
CA SER A 645 -38.17 -1.99 5.42
C SER A 645 -38.05 -0.79 4.48
N LEU A 646 -37.88 -1.03 3.18
CA LEU A 646 -37.68 -0.01 2.16
C LEU A 646 -39.01 0.37 1.51
N VAL A 647 -39.29 1.67 1.49
CA VAL A 647 -40.46 2.24 0.79
C VAL A 647 -39.96 3.26 -0.22
N ILE A 648 -40.36 3.09 -1.49
CA ILE A 648 -40.10 4.01 -2.59
C ILE A 648 -41.45 4.44 -3.16
N GLU A 649 -41.77 5.72 -3.03
CA GLU A 649 -42.96 6.36 -3.60
C GLU A 649 -42.49 7.49 -4.52
N ASP A 650 -43.08 7.63 -5.72
CA ASP A 650 -42.83 8.79 -6.58
C ASP A 650 -44.03 9.18 -7.44
N LYS A 651 -43.93 10.38 -8.02
CA LYS A 651 -44.87 10.97 -8.97
C LYS A 651 -44.16 11.52 -10.21
N PHE A 652 -42.98 11.00 -10.56
CA PHE A 652 -42.16 11.50 -11.67
C PHE A 652 -42.92 11.47 -12.99
N ALA A 653 -43.57 10.34 -13.31
CA ALA A 653 -44.35 10.19 -14.54
C ALA A 653 -45.55 11.13 -14.66
N HIS A 654 -46.06 11.65 -13.53
CA HIS A 654 -47.20 12.57 -13.54
C HIS A 654 -46.77 14.03 -13.56
N GLU A 655 -45.70 14.36 -12.84
CA GLU A 655 -45.32 15.76 -12.58
C GLU A 655 -44.10 16.23 -13.38
N LEU A 656 -43.21 15.32 -13.79
CA LEU A 656 -41.90 15.68 -14.32
C LEU A 656 -41.64 15.22 -15.76
N THR A 657 -42.53 14.41 -16.36
CA THR A 657 -42.41 13.97 -17.77
C THR A 657 -42.15 15.11 -18.77
N PRO A 658 -42.80 16.29 -18.65
CA PRO A 658 -42.53 17.40 -19.57
C PRO A 658 -41.08 17.90 -19.55
N LEU A 659 -40.28 17.57 -18.53
CA LEU A 659 -38.88 18.00 -18.45
C LEU A 659 -37.94 17.15 -19.33
N LEU A 660 -38.38 16.00 -19.81
CA LEU A 660 -37.54 15.04 -20.53
C LEU A 660 -37.73 15.05 -22.06
N GLU A 661 -38.36 16.09 -22.61
CA GLU A 661 -38.53 16.25 -24.06
C GLU A 661 -37.19 16.23 -24.80
N ILE A 662 -37.14 15.48 -25.91
CA ILE A 662 -35.95 15.39 -26.76
C ILE A 662 -35.96 16.56 -27.76
N ILE A 663 -34.88 17.33 -27.79
CA ILE A 663 -34.67 18.44 -28.72
C ILE A 663 -33.53 18.08 -29.67
N SER A 664 -33.82 18.07 -30.97
CA SER A 664 -32.83 17.82 -32.03
C SER A 664 -33.02 18.81 -33.19
N PRO A 665 -31.98 19.59 -33.57
CA PRO A 665 -30.66 19.66 -32.95
C PRO A 665 -30.71 20.32 -31.56
N PHE A 666 -29.87 19.83 -30.65
CA PHE A 666 -29.73 20.44 -29.32
C PHE A 666 -28.76 21.62 -29.38
N ASP A 667 -29.18 22.77 -28.83
CA ASP A 667 -28.35 23.95 -28.66
C ASP A 667 -28.12 24.23 -27.17
N THR A 668 -26.88 24.04 -26.73
CA THR A 668 -26.45 24.18 -25.33
C THR A 668 -26.61 25.60 -24.82
N HIS A 669 -26.51 26.59 -25.72
CA HIS A 669 -26.70 27.98 -25.37
C HIS A 669 -28.18 28.32 -25.18
N SER A 670 -29.06 27.92 -26.10
CA SER A 670 -30.49 28.13 -25.92
C SER A 670 -31.06 27.38 -24.71
N ALA A 671 -30.49 26.22 -24.37
CA ALA A 671 -30.87 25.43 -23.19
C ALA A 671 -30.38 26.02 -21.86
N ALA A 672 -29.50 27.02 -21.90
CA ALA A 672 -28.86 27.64 -20.73
C ALA A 672 -28.04 26.67 -19.88
N CYS A 673 -27.27 25.76 -20.51
CA CYS A 673 -26.35 24.87 -19.77
C CYS A 673 -25.21 25.61 -19.04
N TYR A 674 -25.08 26.93 -19.24
CA TYR A 674 -23.92 27.75 -18.86
C TYR A 674 -24.17 28.78 -17.74
N ASP A 675 -25.33 28.78 -17.07
CA ASP A 675 -25.58 29.68 -15.92
C ASP A 675 -24.75 29.22 -14.70
N PHE A 676 -23.43 29.41 -14.78
CA PHE A 676 -22.46 29.21 -13.71
C PHE A 676 -22.58 30.36 -12.73
N ASN A 677 -23.45 30.19 -11.76
CA ASN A 677 -23.57 31.13 -10.66
C ASN A 677 -22.42 30.90 -9.65
N ASN A 678 -21.31 31.60 -9.88
CA ASN A 678 -20.25 32.03 -8.96
C ASN A 678 -20.03 31.20 -7.67
N TYR A 679 -19.77 29.89 -7.79
CA TYR A 679 -19.39 29.02 -6.67
C TYR A 679 -17.86 28.85 -6.59
N THR A 680 -17.32 28.92 -5.37
CA THR A 680 -15.87 28.91 -5.06
C THR A 680 -15.22 27.52 -5.07
N VAL A 681 -15.92 26.46 -5.48
CA VAL A 681 -15.35 25.09 -5.56
C VAL A 681 -15.78 24.42 -6.87
N GLY A 682 -14.89 24.50 -7.87
CA GLY A 682 -14.72 23.56 -8.98
C GLY A 682 -15.96 23.06 -9.73
N CYS A 683 -16.63 23.93 -10.51
CA CYS A 683 -17.46 23.42 -11.61
C CYS A 683 -16.51 23.05 -12.75
N ALA A 684 -16.47 21.76 -13.14
CA ALA A 684 -15.54 21.28 -14.15
C ALA A 684 -15.75 22.04 -15.48
N SER A 685 -14.67 22.52 -16.08
CA SER A 685 -14.75 23.15 -17.40
C SER A 685 -15.08 22.09 -18.45
N THR A 686 -16.31 22.05 -18.92
CA THR A 686 -16.72 21.21 -20.04
C THR A 686 -16.84 22.04 -21.31
N ASP A 687 -16.34 21.49 -22.41
CA ASP A 687 -16.52 22.04 -23.76
C ASP A 687 -17.99 21.98 -24.15
N LEU A 688 -18.63 23.15 -24.19
CA LEU A 688 -20.05 23.28 -24.50
C LEU A 688 -20.38 22.94 -25.96
N ASP A 689 -19.39 22.95 -26.87
CA ASP A 689 -19.62 22.65 -28.28
C ASP A 689 -19.88 21.17 -28.54
N THR A 690 -19.47 20.30 -27.60
CA THR A 690 -19.66 18.84 -27.67
C THR A 690 -20.84 18.34 -26.84
N CYS A 691 -21.52 19.25 -26.15
CA CYS A 691 -22.48 18.94 -25.12
C CYS A 691 -23.85 18.61 -25.71
N GLN A 692 -24.38 17.42 -25.43
CA GLN A 692 -25.64 16.95 -26.01
C GLN A 692 -26.88 17.20 -25.13
N ARG A 693 -26.68 17.59 -23.87
CA ARG A 693 -27.71 17.95 -22.87
C ARG A 693 -27.08 18.59 -21.64
N CYS A 694 -27.88 19.29 -20.84
CA CYS A 694 -27.42 19.81 -19.56
C CYS A 694 -27.65 18.76 -18.44
N GLN A 695 -26.76 18.72 -17.46
CA GLN A 695 -26.85 17.88 -16.25
C GLN A 695 -26.77 18.75 -15.00
N ILE A 696 -27.52 18.39 -13.96
CA ILE A 696 -27.32 18.89 -12.61
C ILE A 696 -27.46 17.76 -11.59
N SER A 697 -26.68 17.81 -10.52
CA SER A 697 -26.70 16.83 -9.42
C SER A 697 -26.51 17.56 -8.10
N VAL A 698 -27.38 17.30 -7.11
CA VAL A 698 -27.33 17.95 -5.80
C VAL A 698 -27.53 16.90 -4.70
N ASP A 699 -26.63 16.86 -3.72
CA ASP A 699 -26.58 15.81 -2.68
C ASP A 699 -27.56 15.97 -1.51
N ARG A 700 -28.24 17.12 -1.43
CA ARG A 700 -29.26 17.45 -0.42
C ARG A 700 -30.28 18.42 -1.01
N GLU A 701 -31.46 18.51 -0.41
CA GLU A 701 -32.45 19.52 -0.81
C GLU A 701 -31.88 20.93 -0.59
N PRO A 702 -31.62 21.68 -1.67
CA PRO A 702 -30.98 22.97 -1.57
C PRO A 702 -31.99 24.05 -1.13
N PRO A 703 -31.60 25.01 -0.28
CA PRO A 703 -32.45 26.15 0.02
C PRO A 703 -32.70 26.97 -1.27
N PRO A 704 -33.85 27.67 -1.38
CA PRO A 704 -34.21 28.41 -2.59
C PRO A 704 -33.16 29.44 -3.06
N SER A 705 -32.29 29.89 -2.16
CA SER A 705 -31.23 30.87 -2.45
C SER A 705 -29.90 30.25 -2.88
N GLN A 706 -29.75 28.91 -2.87
CA GLN A 706 -28.51 28.26 -3.24
C GLN A 706 -28.33 28.24 -4.75
N GLN A 707 -27.14 28.63 -5.17
CA GLN A 707 -26.70 28.53 -6.56
C GLN A 707 -26.12 27.13 -6.80
N ILE A 708 -26.49 26.52 -7.94
CA ILE A 708 -26.09 25.17 -8.32
C ILE A 708 -25.56 25.19 -9.76
N CYS A 709 -24.50 24.42 -10.03
CA CYS A 709 -23.89 24.38 -11.36
C CYS A 709 -24.58 23.36 -12.26
N ALA A 710 -24.92 23.79 -13.46
CA ALA A 710 -25.19 22.92 -14.59
C ALA A 710 -23.86 22.55 -15.27
N THR A 711 -23.69 21.29 -15.64
CA THR A 711 -22.52 20.82 -16.40
C THR A 711 -22.97 19.98 -17.59
N CYS A 712 -22.04 19.64 -18.47
CA CYS A 712 -22.28 18.60 -19.46
C CYS A 712 -22.05 17.22 -18.83
N PRO A 713 -22.88 16.21 -19.16
CA PRO A 713 -22.62 14.84 -18.73
C PRO A 713 -21.29 14.36 -19.34
N TYR A 714 -20.58 13.52 -18.60
CA TYR A 714 -19.28 12.98 -19.03
C TYR A 714 -19.42 12.04 -20.25
N TYR A 715 -20.56 11.35 -20.35
CA TYR A 715 -20.88 10.48 -21.46
C TYR A 715 -21.92 11.15 -22.37
N SER A 716 -21.57 11.32 -23.65
CA SER A 716 -22.47 11.91 -24.64
C SER A 716 -23.74 11.08 -24.85
N GLU A 717 -23.72 9.79 -24.52
CA GLU A 717 -24.84 8.86 -24.75
C GLU A 717 -25.92 8.88 -23.64
N ASP A 718 -25.69 9.57 -22.52
CA ASP A 718 -26.62 9.53 -21.37
C ASP A 718 -28.04 10.00 -21.74
N PRO A 719 -29.10 9.20 -21.64
CA PRO A 719 -30.44 9.66 -22.00
C PRO A 719 -30.92 10.85 -21.15
N ASN A 720 -31.93 11.57 -21.65
CA ASN A 720 -32.69 12.51 -20.84
C ASN A 720 -33.28 11.73 -19.64
N SER A 721 -32.96 12.14 -18.43
CA SER A 721 -33.31 11.39 -17.22
C SER A 721 -33.50 12.28 -15.99
N ILE A 722 -34.31 11.79 -15.05
CA ILE A 722 -34.48 12.33 -13.72
C ILE A 722 -34.24 11.19 -12.76
N SER A 723 -33.43 11.42 -11.73
CA SER A 723 -33.24 10.43 -10.68
C SER A 723 -33.20 11.05 -9.30
N ARG A 724 -33.64 10.26 -8.33
CA ARG A 724 -33.40 10.49 -6.91
C ARG A 724 -32.80 9.23 -6.31
N GLN A 725 -31.69 9.38 -5.60
CA GLN A 725 -30.97 8.28 -4.97
C GLN A 725 -30.72 8.58 -3.50
N ILE A 726 -30.99 7.61 -2.61
CA ILE A 726 -30.69 7.72 -1.18
C ILE A 726 -29.79 6.56 -0.76
N MET A 727 -28.77 6.87 0.04
CA MET A 727 -27.87 5.88 0.64
C MET A 727 -28.11 5.75 2.13
N PHE A 728 -28.35 4.53 2.59
CA PHE A 728 -28.52 4.15 3.99
C PHE A 728 -27.34 3.31 4.44
N LEU A 729 -26.76 3.66 5.59
CA LEU A 729 -25.70 2.92 6.27
C LEU A 729 -26.34 2.10 7.40
N LEU A 730 -26.36 0.78 7.27
CA LEU A 730 -27.11 -0.06 8.22
C LEU A 730 -26.42 -0.15 9.58
N ASP A 731 -25.09 -0.14 9.62
CA ASP A 731 -24.32 -0.26 10.87
C ASP A 731 -24.55 0.94 11.80
N SER A 732 -24.53 2.14 11.22
CA SER A 732 -24.76 3.39 11.95
C SER A 732 -26.24 3.77 12.04
N ARG A 733 -27.12 3.10 11.29
CA ARG A 733 -28.56 3.39 11.18
C ARG A 733 -28.83 4.82 10.73
N THR A 734 -28.06 5.29 9.77
CA THR A 734 -28.15 6.67 9.27
C THR A 734 -28.36 6.72 7.76
N GLN A 735 -28.92 7.84 7.31
CA GLN A 735 -28.92 8.23 5.91
C GLN A 735 -27.65 9.06 5.63
N SER A 736 -26.80 8.59 4.73
CA SER A 736 -25.52 9.24 4.41
C SER A 736 -25.64 10.24 3.27
N GLN A 737 -26.39 9.89 2.22
CA GLN A 737 -26.53 10.69 0.99
C GLN A 737 -27.98 10.69 0.49
N ASN A 738 -28.39 11.78 -0.17
CA ASN A 738 -29.72 11.91 -0.80
C ASN A 738 -29.60 12.81 -2.03
N ILE A 739 -29.28 12.22 -3.17
CA ILE A 739 -28.93 12.90 -4.40
C ILE A 739 -30.16 13.04 -5.29
N ALA A 740 -30.36 14.23 -5.86
CA ALA A 740 -31.28 14.45 -6.97
C ALA A 740 -30.48 14.85 -8.22
N LYS A 741 -30.77 14.21 -9.35
CA LYS A 741 -30.11 14.44 -10.64
C LYS A 741 -31.14 14.69 -11.74
N ILE A 742 -30.85 15.65 -12.62
CA ILE A 742 -31.63 15.91 -13.82
C ILE A 742 -30.67 16.04 -15.01
N ASN A 743 -30.94 15.26 -16.07
CA ASN A 743 -30.31 15.30 -17.37
C ASN A 743 -31.39 15.65 -18.42
N CYS A 744 -31.28 16.78 -19.11
CA CYS A 744 -32.34 17.22 -20.01
C CYS A 744 -31.88 18.27 -21.02
N GLN A 745 -32.68 18.46 -22.07
CA GLN A 745 -32.39 19.34 -23.21
C GLN A 745 -33.24 20.63 -23.24
N LEU A 746 -34.31 20.68 -22.44
CA LEU A 746 -35.18 21.85 -22.39
C LEU A 746 -34.51 23.03 -21.68
N LYS A 747 -34.83 24.25 -22.11
CA LYS A 747 -34.35 25.46 -21.45
C LYS A 747 -34.74 25.48 -19.97
N ALA A 748 -33.76 25.68 -19.09
CA ALA A 748 -33.92 25.75 -17.63
C ALA A 748 -34.53 24.49 -16.97
N CYS A 749 -34.49 23.34 -17.65
CA CYS A 749 -35.01 22.08 -17.13
C CYS A 749 -34.23 21.59 -15.89
N ASN A 750 -32.94 21.87 -15.83
CA ASN A 750 -32.02 21.57 -14.74
C ASN A 750 -31.94 22.71 -13.70
N SER A 751 -33.02 23.49 -13.52
CA SER A 751 -33.08 24.56 -12.52
C SER A 751 -33.21 24.04 -11.08
N ILE A 752 -32.87 24.90 -10.12
CA ILE A 752 -33.06 24.69 -8.68
C ILE A 752 -34.51 24.33 -8.35
N ASP A 753 -35.47 24.98 -8.99
CA ASP A 753 -36.89 24.74 -8.79
C ASP A 753 -37.29 23.33 -9.23
N ASN A 754 -36.75 22.86 -10.36
CA ASN A 754 -36.99 21.50 -10.83
C ASN A 754 -36.29 20.46 -9.95
N ILE A 755 -35.09 20.73 -9.44
CA ILE A 755 -34.45 19.85 -8.44
C ILE A 755 -35.30 19.75 -7.17
N ASN A 756 -35.82 20.87 -6.68
CA ASN A 756 -36.73 20.87 -5.53
C ASN A 756 -38.03 20.12 -5.83
N ARG A 757 -38.51 20.15 -7.08
CA ARG A 757 -39.63 19.30 -7.51
C ARG A 757 -39.25 17.82 -7.45
N VAL A 758 -38.06 17.40 -7.89
CA VAL A 758 -37.59 16.01 -7.76
C VAL A 758 -37.62 15.53 -6.30
N TYR A 759 -37.16 16.35 -5.36
CA TYR A 759 -37.21 16.02 -3.93
C TYR A 759 -38.64 15.87 -3.39
N LYS A 760 -39.56 16.74 -3.84
CA LYS A 760 -40.97 16.75 -3.40
C LYS A 760 -41.82 15.65 -4.02
N THR A 761 -41.52 15.27 -5.26
CA THR A 761 -42.31 14.29 -6.02
C THR A 761 -41.90 12.85 -5.75
N SER A 762 -40.80 12.63 -5.04
CA SER A 762 -40.38 11.31 -4.58
C SER A 762 -40.36 11.26 -3.05
N LYS A 763 -40.46 10.08 -2.47
CA LYS A 763 -40.19 9.77 -1.07
C LYS A 763 -39.57 8.39 -0.98
N ILE A 764 -38.32 8.33 -0.54
CA ILE A 764 -37.59 7.09 -0.31
C ILE A 764 -37.28 7.03 1.19
N THR A 765 -37.78 6.02 1.89
CA THR A 765 -37.58 5.86 3.34
C THR A 765 -37.18 4.43 3.68
N PHE A 766 -36.38 4.28 4.72
CA PHE A 766 -35.94 2.98 5.22
C PHE A 766 -36.20 2.87 6.72
N ASP A 767 -37.00 1.88 7.13
CA ASP A 767 -37.29 1.60 8.54
C ASP A 767 -36.21 0.69 9.15
N PHE A 768 -35.21 1.31 9.79
CA PHE A 768 -34.16 0.56 10.49
C PHE A 768 -34.71 -0.30 11.64
N GLY A 769 -35.80 0.13 12.29
CA GLY A 769 -36.39 -0.61 13.41
C GLY A 769 -36.95 -1.95 12.93
N GLU A 770 -37.70 -1.93 11.83
CA GLU A 770 -38.27 -3.12 11.24
C GLU A 770 -37.19 -4.03 10.63
N PHE A 771 -36.17 -3.47 9.96
CA PHE A 771 -35.04 -4.24 9.42
C PHE A 771 -34.34 -5.07 10.51
N PHE A 772 -34.03 -4.46 11.66
CA PHE A 772 -33.29 -5.12 12.73
C PHE A 772 -34.14 -5.97 13.67
N LYS A 773 -35.47 -5.90 13.61
CA LYS A 773 -36.39 -6.64 14.50
C LYS A 773 -36.24 -8.16 14.40
N ASN A 774 -35.97 -8.66 13.20
CA ASN A 774 -35.80 -10.09 12.93
C ASN A 774 -34.32 -10.52 12.81
N PHE A 775 -33.38 -9.58 12.84
CA PHE A 775 -31.95 -9.86 12.69
C PHE A 775 -31.36 -10.57 13.92
N TRP A 776 -31.86 -10.26 15.11
CA TRP A 776 -31.38 -10.84 16.37
C TRP A 776 -31.91 -12.25 16.66
N TYR A 777 -33.06 -12.63 16.09
CA TYR A 777 -33.67 -13.93 16.36
C TYR A 777 -33.08 -15.10 15.56
N ASN A 778 -32.37 -14.81 14.47
CA ASN A 778 -31.86 -15.84 13.54
C ASN A 778 -30.33 -15.99 13.53
N ASN A 779 -29.61 -15.15 14.30
CA ASN A 779 -28.14 -15.19 14.44
C ASN A 779 -27.69 -15.66 15.85
N LEU A 780 -28.64 -16.10 16.69
CA LEU A 780 -28.42 -16.93 17.87
C LEU A 780 -28.75 -18.37 17.49
#